data_AF-A0A0W0TQS3-F1
#
_entry.id   AF-A0A0W0TQS3-F1
#
_cell.length_a   1.000
_cell.length_b   1.000
_cell.length_c   1.000
_cell.angle_alpha   90.00
_cell.angle_beta   90.00
_cell.angle_gamma   90.00
#
_symmetry.space_group_name_H-M   'P 1'
#
loop_
_entity.id
_entity.type
_entity.pdbx_description
1 polymer ?
#
loop_
_entity_poly.entity_id
_entity_poly.type
_entity_poly.pdbx_seq_one_letter_code
_entity_poly.pdbx_strand_id
1 'polypeptide(L)'
;MVSERLLVLINTLRNKEEHAPLEQHENYFLTKIRGRFPEVRADMPICPDDLVFLKQVMGEIWDMIRDTHDDYLVVSSDKSHCWVELAKSLSSPGCSWVRVLMPSTQNVRDPVNLELLSEQDITTLYLGEDTRYIYSAKALLENAGKGHEFSTHCCHDFKRTRALSLNELRRLRTKKAFGIDFSARGNRYDNFWEMLIRAYVGQWHKVGRAPDIMMEPLCQAFLENDIAGVESILPEWSRMLTTKPHIDVNCLYGQPAPARPWTYMIELLVDCVDVTAPLHADALRMLGEHAVSVCRRTNLSRPSSSQDISSEAEGTMASILSLLHRLAEKAPLVKELESQMAMMASDAWDKTQLAEKFKEVYAIRKNTVLTHEHAGYQDRTVDLWVRLAQALAQAGIVDSNYYRLFYPKLNQDVEPVTMLPVIEHPLSEYILSEDETHLIHLPSCEQYHQINGVYFDCSGNERPRPLTPCEIARVKNSAEVHRNYFFRNVIEQDPAVSKQVVMKLGELADRIFYEHGLQLGVNYTAHEMECCQLAITEFDAFFASIHPQEQDALNAQTITLFNRNGSLQTKTFKIVYNEIKTDHCMALCSKFIIQLILDYNAEHIFKPEINDKSWLGNMRLHSVKKVYQEYHIEQDKAMRRILILALSLLTTPFSGWSLEEHEFLGRKNRLTGTGVFVLKKIEGVITGIDTLCTRRCYQEVMEFLHKKYNEANPISSFLRSEITIKWIKSILDEQLFEPCMYWFEPELLYLGLLRWNKTDGSGMKDLVRGILHQIEKICKAGADTDASWRLKVNVCFRDWLTGLLAEQQNEVLQFLKKIGSSQKYEGLFSNVKYHLFETAGGQTAAVQQGAFFESIPGNPSKTLWQELDAALQKFNDTEDNWLIEARDGVAARCYESAHGGEIHPARMSASGSV
;
A
#
# COMPACT_ATOMS: atom_id res chain seq x y z
N MET A 1 48.12 31.78 -24.85
CA MET A 1 46.75 31.65 -24.28
C MET A 1 46.77 31.55 -22.76
N VAL A 2 47.40 30.54 -22.15
CA VAL A 2 47.46 30.43 -20.67
C VAL A 2 48.20 31.62 -20.04
N SER A 3 49.37 31.98 -20.56
CA SER A 3 50.17 33.15 -20.14
C SER A 3 49.39 34.46 -20.19
N GLU A 4 48.59 34.64 -21.24
CA GLU A 4 47.72 35.80 -21.45
C GLU A 4 46.57 35.83 -20.42
N ARG A 5 45.87 34.71 -20.20
CA ARG A 5 44.81 34.62 -19.18
C ARG A 5 45.35 34.80 -17.76
N LEU A 6 46.52 34.26 -17.49
CA LEU A 6 47.23 34.45 -16.22
C LEU A 6 47.58 35.93 -15.99
N LEU A 7 48.11 36.61 -17.03
CA LEU A 7 48.42 38.03 -16.96
C LEU A 7 47.17 38.89 -16.73
N VAL A 8 46.06 38.57 -17.40
CA VAL A 8 44.77 39.24 -17.18
C VAL A 8 44.33 39.12 -15.72
N LEU A 9 44.33 37.90 -15.17
CA LEU A 9 43.94 37.69 -13.77
C LEU A 9 44.85 38.45 -12.79
N ILE A 10 46.17 38.42 -12.99
CA ILE A 10 47.12 39.17 -12.15
C ILE A 10 46.84 40.67 -12.20
N ASN A 11 46.61 41.23 -13.38
CA ASN A 11 46.33 42.66 -13.53
C ASN A 11 44.99 43.04 -12.90
N THR A 12 43.96 42.19 -13.02
CA THR A 12 42.68 42.39 -12.34
C THR A 12 42.85 42.41 -10.83
N LEU A 13 43.62 41.47 -10.27
CA LEU A 13 43.88 41.42 -8.82
C LEU A 13 44.75 42.60 -8.35
N ARG A 14 45.77 43.02 -9.09
CA ARG A 14 46.58 44.21 -8.76
C ARG A 14 45.76 45.49 -8.78
N ASN A 15 44.92 45.66 -9.79
CA ASN A 15 44.00 46.80 -9.84
C ASN A 15 43.05 46.78 -8.64
N LYS A 16 42.54 45.61 -8.24
CA LYS A 16 41.76 45.48 -7.01
C LYS A 16 42.56 45.86 -5.77
N GLU A 17 43.81 45.39 -5.63
CA GLU A 17 44.74 45.72 -4.53
C GLU A 17 44.94 47.23 -4.33
N GLU A 18 44.91 48.02 -5.41
CA GLU A 18 45.03 49.48 -5.37
C GLU A 18 43.77 50.18 -4.82
N HIS A 19 42.59 49.55 -4.93
CA HIS A 19 41.30 50.17 -4.60
C HIS A 19 40.63 49.55 -3.36
N ALA A 20 40.99 48.32 -2.98
CA ALA A 20 40.42 47.58 -1.87
C ALA A 20 41.40 46.49 -1.37
N PRO A 21 41.33 46.10 -0.08
CA PRO A 21 42.08 44.94 0.39
C PRO A 21 41.68 43.68 -0.39
N LEU A 22 42.69 42.90 -0.77
CA LEU A 22 42.49 41.60 -1.38
C LEU A 22 42.02 40.57 -0.36
N GLU A 23 41.17 39.66 -0.82
CA GLU A 23 40.74 38.51 -0.02
C GLU A 23 41.93 37.58 0.24
N GLN A 24 41.83 36.75 1.27
CA GLN A 24 42.92 35.86 1.68
C GLN A 24 43.41 34.96 0.53
N HIS A 25 42.48 34.40 -0.25
CA HIS A 25 42.79 33.51 -1.37
C HIS A 25 43.42 34.25 -2.56
N GLU A 26 43.03 35.50 -2.81
CA GLU A 26 43.61 36.35 -3.86
C GLU A 26 45.05 36.74 -3.53
N ASN A 27 45.31 37.13 -2.28
CA ASN A 27 46.65 37.40 -1.76
C ASN A 27 47.55 36.16 -1.83
N TYR A 28 47.00 34.99 -1.45
CA TYR A 28 47.69 33.71 -1.53
C TYR A 28 48.12 33.40 -2.97
N PHE A 29 47.20 33.54 -3.93
CA PHE A 29 47.49 33.36 -5.35
C PHE A 29 48.60 34.30 -5.83
N LEU A 30 48.47 35.61 -5.60
CA LEU A 30 49.47 36.58 -6.05
C LEU A 30 50.86 36.28 -5.46
N THR A 31 50.93 35.86 -4.20
CA THR A 31 52.19 35.51 -3.54
C THR A 31 52.84 34.29 -4.20
N LYS A 32 52.07 33.22 -4.44
CA LYS A 32 52.57 32.01 -5.11
C LYS A 32 53.00 32.28 -6.54
N ILE A 33 52.21 33.04 -7.28
CA ILE A 33 52.50 33.40 -8.67
C ILE A 33 53.75 34.28 -8.76
N ARG A 34 53.91 35.30 -7.91
CA ARG A 34 55.13 36.14 -7.89
C ARG A 34 56.39 35.31 -7.56
N GLY A 35 56.26 34.30 -6.70
CA GLY A 35 57.37 33.41 -6.36
C GLY A 35 57.82 32.50 -7.51
N ARG A 36 56.88 32.02 -8.34
CA ARG A 36 57.19 31.13 -9.48
C ARG A 36 57.46 31.89 -10.79
N PHE A 37 56.75 33.00 -11.01
CA PHE A 37 56.82 33.85 -12.19
C PHE A 37 57.12 35.30 -11.77
N PRO A 38 58.42 35.66 -11.64
CA PRO A 38 58.81 37.02 -11.23
C PRO A 38 58.32 38.10 -12.20
N GLU A 39 58.31 37.79 -13.50
CA GLU A 39 57.73 38.60 -14.57
C GLU A 39 56.80 37.74 -15.43
N VAL A 40 55.52 38.11 -15.49
CA VAL A 40 54.53 37.47 -16.37
C VAL A 40 54.32 38.33 -17.60
N ARG A 41 54.53 37.76 -18.79
CA ARG A 41 54.28 38.40 -20.09
C ARG A 41 53.32 37.56 -20.91
N ALA A 42 52.55 38.17 -21.81
CA ALA A 42 51.55 37.46 -22.60
C ALA A 42 52.15 36.38 -23.52
N ASP A 43 53.40 36.56 -23.96
CA ASP A 43 54.17 35.67 -24.82
C ASP A 43 55.10 34.71 -24.05
N MET A 44 55.05 34.73 -22.70
CA MET A 44 55.88 33.85 -21.87
C MET A 44 55.57 32.36 -22.15
N PRO A 45 56.59 31.53 -22.45
CA PRO A 45 56.38 30.09 -22.60
C PRO A 45 56.06 29.48 -21.24
N ILE A 46 54.97 28.72 -21.17
CA ILE A 46 54.58 27.97 -19.97
C ILE A 46 54.97 26.50 -20.20
N CYS A 47 55.88 26.00 -19.37
CA CYS A 47 56.32 24.60 -19.46
C CYS A 47 55.35 23.65 -18.74
N PRO A 48 55.45 22.32 -18.94
CA PRO A 48 54.57 21.36 -18.28
C PRO A 48 54.56 21.47 -16.74
N ASP A 49 55.71 21.71 -16.11
CA ASP A 49 55.82 21.86 -14.65
C ASP A 49 55.04 23.08 -14.15
N ASP A 50 55.00 24.15 -14.95
CA ASP A 50 54.26 25.36 -14.64
C ASP A 50 52.74 25.14 -14.74
N LEU A 51 52.29 24.29 -15.68
CA LEU A 51 50.88 23.88 -15.76
C LEU A 51 50.47 23.06 -14.53
N VAL A 52 51.34 22.15 -14.06
CA VAL A 52 51.10 21.36 -12.85
C VAL A 52 51.03 22.28 -11.63
N PHE A 53 51.98 23.22 -11.50
CA PHE A 53 51.98 24.21 -10.44
C PHE A 53 50.71 25.07 -10.43
N LEU A 54 50.30 25.61 -11.58
CA LEU A 54 49.09 26.43 -11.68
C LEU A 54 47.85 25.63 -11.28
N LYS A 55 47.71 24.38 -11.74
CA LYS A 55 46.59 23.51 -11.34
C LYS A 55 46.59 23.22 -9.83
N GLN A 56 47.75 23.02 -9.23
CA GLN A 56 47.88 22.85 -7.79
C GLN A 56 47.40 24.09 -7.03
N VAL A 57 47.86 25.28 -7.42
CA VAL A 57 47.45 26.54 -6.79
C VAL A 57 45.94 26.78 -6.93
N MET A 58 45.35 26.45 -8.09
CA MET A 58 43.89 26.52 -8.27
C MET A 58 43.14 25.59 -7.30
N GLY A 59 43.66 24.39 -7.06
CA GLY A 59 43.10 23.46 -6.07
C GLY A 59 43.20 23.98 -4.63
N GLU A 60 44.33 24.55 -4.26
CA GLU A 60 44.53 25.15 -2.93
C GLU A 60 43.57 26.34 -2.71
N ILE A 61 43.29 27.14 -3.75
CA ILE A 61 42.30 28.22 -3.68
C ILE A 61 40.90 27.67 -3.49
N TRP A 62 40.54 26.61 -4.21
CA TRP A 62 39.23 25.97 -4.04
C TRP A 62 38.99 25.53 -2.59
N ASP A 63 40.00 24.93 -1.96
CA ASP A 63 39.92 24.52 -0.55
C ASP A 63 39.74 25.72 0.41
N MET A 64 40.19 26.92 0.02
CA MET A 64 40.02 28.15 0.81
C MET A 64 38.65 28.81 0.63
N ILE A 65 38.01 28.68 -0.53
CA ILE A 65 36.79 29.44 -0.87
C ILE A 65 35.50 28.60 -0.89
N ARG A 66 35.59 27.27 -0.93
CA ARG A 66 34.41 26.39 -0.96
C ARG A 66 33.48 26.67 0.23
N ASP A 67 32.18 26.75 -0.04
CA ASP A 67 31.12 27.09 0.91
C ASP A 67 31.27 28.46 1.60
N THR A 68 32.11 29.35 1.05
CA THR A 68 32.20 30.75 1.47
C THR A 68 31.47 31.67 0.47
N HIS A 69 31.39 32.95 0.79
CA HIS A 69 30.82 33.96 -0.11
C HIS A 69 31.62 34.14 -1.43
N ASP A 70 32.87 33.68 -1.47
CA ASP A 70 33.75 33.71 -2.66
C ASP A 70 33.67 32.42 -3.50
N ASP A 71 32.84 31.45 -3.10
CA ASP A 71 32.69 30.17 -3.82
C ASP A 71 32.23 30.41 -5.28
N TYR A 72 32.96 29.81 -6.22
CA TYR A 72 32.68 29.89 -7.66
C TYR A 72 31.25 29.46 -8.03
N LEU A 73 30.63 28.60 -7.23
CA LEU A 73 29.28 28.09 -7.40
C LEU A 73 28.23 28.97 -6.72
N VAL A 74 28.58 29.93 -5.87
CA VAL A 74 27.61 30.75 -5.11
C VAL A 74 27.34 32.08 -5.80
N VAL A 75 28.37 32.75 -6.33
CA VAL A 75 28.25 34.10 -6.90
C VAL A 75 28.87 34.21 -8.29
N SER A 76 28.05 34.56 -9.28
CA SER A 76 28.48 35.03 -10.61
C SER A 76 28.94 36.48 -10.54
N SER A 77 30.00 36.74 -9.77
CA SER A 77 30.63 38.06 -9.81
C SER A 77 31.58 38.12 -11.02
N ASP A 78 31.87 39.32 -11.52
CA ASP A 78 32.94 39.54 -12.49
C ASP A 78 34.29 38.98 -12.00
N LYS A 79 34.45 38.82 -10.67
CA LYS A 79 35.65 38.24 -10.04
C LYS A 79 35.79 36.74 -10.39
N SER A 80 34.70 35.97 -10.36
CA SER A 80 34.71 34.53 -10.62
C SER A 80 35.03 34.20 -12.09
N HIS A 81 34.67 35.11 -13.02
CA HIS A 81 34.88 34.91 -14.46
C HIS A 81 36.35 34.77 -14.84
N CYS A 82 37.24 35.57 -14.25
CA CYS A 82 38.68 35.52 -14.58
C CYS A 82 39.32 34.20 -14.14
N TRP A 83 38.88 33.63 -13.02
CA TRP A 83 39.30 32.31 -12.55
C TRP A 83 38.83 31.19 -13.49
N VAL A 84 37.57 31.26 -13.94
CA VAL A 84 37.00 30.29 -14.88
C VAL A 84 37.71 30.33 -16.23
N GLU A 85 38.01 31.52 -16.77
CA GLU A 85 38.73 31.67 -18.03
C GLU A 85 40.18 31.16 -17.93
N LEU A 86 40.85 31.37 -16.79
CA LEU A 86 42.16 30.77 -16.55
C LEU A 86 42.07 29.24 -16.52
N ALA A 87 41.08 28.67 -15.81
CA ALA A 87 40.87 27.23 -15.76
C ALA A 87 40.52 26.61 -17.12
N LYS A 88 39.72 27.29 -17.95
CA LYS A 88 39.47 26.90 -19.34
C LYS A 88 40.76 26.83 -20.15
N SER A 89 41.65 27.80 -19.98
CA SER A 89 42.95 27.79 -20.67
C SER A 89 43.89 26.68 -20.18
N LEU A 90 43.78 26.28 -18.91
CA LEU A 90 44.56 25.20 -18.28
C LEU A 90 43.98 23.80 -18.54
N SER A 91 42.78 23.71 -19.11
CA SER A 91 42.14 22.43 -19.44
C SER A 91 42.94 21.68 -20.51
N SER A 92 42.86 20.35 -20.46
CA SER A 92 43.57 19.46 -21.38
C SER A 92 42.69 18.25 -21.71
N PRO A 93 42.98 17.48 -22.77
CA PRO A 93 42.29 16.20 -23.00
C PRO A 93 42.31 15.34 -21.74
N GLY A 94 41.13 14.95 -21.24
CA GLY A 94 40.97 14.19 -19.99
C GLY A 94 40.85 15.01 -18.68
N CYS A 95 41.08 16.33 -18.71
CA CYS A 95 40.92 17.21 -17.56
C CYS A 95 40.11 18.47 -17.94
N SER A 96 38.82 18.46 -17.60
CA SER A 96 37.91 19.57 -17.86
C SER A 96 38.27 20.81 -17.04
N TRP A 97 37.85 22.00 -17.48
CA TRP A 97 38.06 23.24 -16.73
C TRP A 97 37.38 23.20 -15.35
N VAL A 98 36.27 22.45 -15.21
CA VAL A 98 35.60 22.18 -13.94
C VAL A 98 36.54 21.45 -12.97
N ARG A 99 37.25 20.42 -13.45
CA ARG A 99 38.26 19.69 -12.65
C ARG A 99 39.52 20.49 -12.38
N VAL A 100 39.83 21.49 -13.19
CA VAL A 100 40.92 22.43 -12.90
C VAL A 100 40.53 23.39 -11.77
N LEU A 101 39.31 23.93 -11.80
CA LEU A 101 38.80 24.80 -10.73
C LEU A 101 38.57 24.05 -9.43
N MET A 102 38.02 22.84 -9.51
CA MET A 102 37.56 22.06 -8.37
C MET A 102 38.14 20.64 -8.47
N PRO A 103 39.43 20.43 -8.12
CA PRO A 103 40.10 19.15 -8.34
C PRO A 103 39.53 17.98 -7.53
N SER A 104 38.78 18.25 -6.47
CA SER A 104 38.06 17.25 -5.67
C SER A 104 36.86 16.62 -6.41
N THR A 105 36.51 17.13 -7.60
CA THR A 105 35.33 16.69 -8.35
C THR A 105 35.57 15.40 -9.15
N GLN A 106 34.68 14.43 -8.96
CA GLN A 106 34.80 13.09 -9.52
C GLN A 106 34.01 12.92 -10.82
N ASN A 107 32.81 13.50 -10.94
CA ASN A 107 32.00 13.34 -12.14
C ASN A 107 32.38 14.32 -13.25
N VAL A 108 32.24 13.87 -14.50
CA VAL A 108 32.48 14.67 -15.72
C VAL A 108 31.16 15.12 -16.36
N ARG A 109 30.09 14.36 -16.09
CA ARG A 109 28.73 14.62 -16.55
C ARG A 109 27.81 14.82 -15.36
N ASP A 110 26.81 15.65 -15.55
CA ASP A 110 25.69 15.73 -14.61
C ASP A 110 24.92 14.40 -14.60
N PRO A 111 24.60 13.85 -13.43
CA PRO A 111 23.95 12.53 -13.36
C PRO A 111 22.46 12.55 -13.72
N VAL A 112 21.81 13.72 -13.71
CA VAL A 112 20.37 13.87 -14.00
C VAL A 112 20.14 13.99 -15.50
N ASN A 113 20.86 14.87 -16.19
CA ASN A 113 20.66 15.11 -17.63
C ASN A 113 21.77 14.54 -18.53
N LEU A 114 22.83 13.97 -17.95
CA LEU A 114 23.99 13.39 -18.65
C LEU A 114 24.79 14.37 -19.51
N GLU A 115 24.53 15.67 -19.41
CA GLU A 115 25.30 16.71 -20.09
C GLU A 115 26.70 16.85 -19.47
N LEU A 116 27.67 17.27 -20.28
CA LEU A 116 29.03 17.51 -19.81
C LEU A 116 29.04 18.75 -18.90
N LEU A 117 29.59 18.61 -17.69
CA LEU A 117 29.69 19.73 -16.75
C LEU A 117 30.52 20.89 -17.33
N SER A 118 31.46 20.58 -18.22
CA SER A 118 32.28 21.58 -18.91
C SER A 118 31.54 22.37 -20.00
N GLU A 119 30.37 21.93 -20.41
CA GLU A 119 29.53 22.63 -21.39
C GLU A 119 28.46 23.49 -20.72
N GLN A 120 28.26 23.32 -19.41
CA GLN A 120 27.31 24.08 -18.63
C GLN A 120 27.92 25.39 -18.09
N ASP A 121 27.06 26.37 -17.82
CA ASP A 121 27.46 27.58 -17.11
C ASP A 121 27.69 27.24 -15.63
N ILE A 122 28.83 27.68 -15.07
CA ILE A 122 29.19 27.47 -13.67
C ILE A 122 28.10 27.98 -12.70
N THR A 123 27.36 29.01 -13.11
CA THR A 123 26.27 29.59 -12.34
C THR A 123 25.11 28.61 -12.15
N THR A 124 24.94 27.65 -13.07
CA THR A 124 23.91 26.61 -13.01
C THR A 124 24.32 25.41 -12.15
N LEU A 125 25.60 25.30 -11.78
CA LEU A 125 26.16 24.13 -11.10
C LEU A 125 26.17 24.30 -9.59
N TYR A 126 25.90 23.26 -8.82
CA TYR A 126 26.03 23.25 -7.36
C TYR A 126 26.76 22.00 -6.89
N LEU A 127 27.41 22.13 -5.73
CA LEU A 127 28.18 21.05 -5.13
C LEU A 127 27.26 20.14 -4.30
N GLY A 128 27.46 18.83 -4.41
CA GLY A 128 26.77 17.83 -3.61
C GLY A 128 27.25 17.75 -2.16
N GLU A 129 26.51 17.03 -1.33
CA GLU A 129 26.81 16.83 0.09
C GLU A 129 28.24 16.33 0.34
N ASP A 130 28.71 15.38 -0.47
CA ASP A 130 30.03 14.75 -0.30
C ASP A 130 31.20 15.60 -0.79
N THR A 131 30.92 16.80 -1.32
CA THR A 131 31.88 17.75 -1.90
C THR A 131 32.69 17.22 -3.09
N ARG A 132 32.30 16.06 -3.64
CA ARG A 132 33.00 15.40 -4.75
C ARG A 132 32.17 15.36 -6.02
N TYR A 133 30.85 15.52 -5.94
CA TYR A 133 29.98 15.52 -7.12
C TYR A 133 29.37 16.89 -7.34
N ILE A 134 29.29 17.27 -8.61
CA ILE A 134 28.63 18.50 -9.05
C ILE A 134 27.35 18.15 -9.80
N TYR A 135 26.32 18.92 -9.54
CA TYR A 135 24.98 18.74 -10.11
C TYR A 135 24.51 20.05 -10.75
N SER A 136 23.57 19.94 -11.68
CA SER A 136 22.95 21.07 -12.38
C SER A 136 21.62 21.42 -11.73
N ALA A 137 21.51 22.66 -11.26
CA ALA A 137 20.26 23.21 -10.74
C ALA A 137 19.19 23.28 -11.86
N LYS A 138 19.62 23.52 -13.10
CA LYS A 138 18.73 23.51 -14.27
C LYS A 138 18.16 22.11 -14.52
N ALA A 139 19.00 21.08 -14.53
CA ALA A 139 18.55 19.70 -14.71
C ALA A 139 17.59 19.25 -13.61
N LEU A 140 17.87 19.61 -12.35
CA LEU A 140 17.01 19.34 -11.21
C LEU A 140 15.60 19.93 -11.39
N LEU A 141 15.50 21.16 -11.91
CA LEU A 141 14.22 21.82 -12.16
C LEU A 141 13.46 21.23 -13.35
N GLU A 142 14.15 20.92 -14.44
CA GLU A 142 13.53 20.27 -15.59
C GLU A 142 12.97 18.89 -15.21
N ASN A 143 13.67 18.17 -14.32
CA ASN A 143 13.19 16.90 -13.80
C ASN A 143 11.91 17.08 -12.98
N ALA A 144 11.92 18.03 -12.03
CA ALA A 144 10.74 18.37 -11.23
C ALA A 144 9.56 18.89 -12.08
N GLY A 145 9.83 19.65 -13.13
CA GLY A 145 8.83 20.20 -14.05
C GLY A 145 8.12 19.15 -14.92
N LYS A 146 8.77 18.01 -15.20
CA LYS A 146 8.20 16.89 -15.94
C LYS A 146 7.27 16.00 -15.10
N GLY A 147 7.03 16.37 -13.84
CA GLY A 147 6.23 15.58 -12.90
C GLY A 147 7.04 14.49 -12.19
N HIS A 148 8.37 14.47 -12.34
CA HIS A 148 9.22 13.62 -11.52
C HIS A 148 9.41 14.21 -10.12
N GLU A 149 9.73 13.34 -9.16
CA GLU A 149 9.90 13.71 -7.77
C GLU A 149 11.19 14.51 -7.56
N PHE A 150 11.12 15.53 -6.70
CA PHE A 150 12.25 16.42 -6.42
C PHE A 150 13.36 15.67 -5.67
N SER A 151 14.35 15.19 -6.40
CA SER A 151 15.38 14.28 -5.91
C SER A 151 16.69 14.47 -6.66
N THR A 152 17.77 13.97 -6.06
CA THR A 152 19.11 13.92 -6.67
C THR A 152 19.66 12.49 -6.60
N HIS A 153 20.79 12.21 -7.24
CA HIS A 153 21.39 10.88 -7.24
C HIS A 153 22.35 10.66 -6.05
N CYS A 154 22.48 9.42 -5.62
CA CYS A 154 23.51 9.02 -4.67
C CYS A 154 24.90 9.19 -5.30
N CYS A 155 25.84 9.77 -4.55
CA CYS A 155 27.20 10.07 -5.01
C CYS A 155 28.00 8.84 -5.48
N HIS A 156 27.59 7.63 -5.14
CA HIS A 156 28.29 6.39 -5.53
C HIS A 156 27.45 5.46 -6.42
N ASP A 157 26.16 5.77 -6.59
CA ASP A 157 25.22 4.98 -7.37
C ASP A 157 24.23 5.89 -8.09
N PHE A 158 24.56 6.23 -9.33
CA PHE A 158 23.72 7.05 -10.20
C PHE A 158 22.38 6.38 -10.56
N LYS A 159 22.11 5.14 -10.13
CA LYS A 159 20.80 4.49 -10.29
C LYS A 159 19.86 4.78 -9.13
N ARG A 160 20.37 5.13 -7.95
CA ARG A 160 19.56 5.41 -6.76
C ARG A 160 19.34 6.91 -6.61
N THR A 161 18.09 7.30 -6.44
CA THR A 161 17.70 8.68 -6.10
C THR A 161 17.55 8.83 -4.59
N ARG A 162 17.87 10.01 -4.07
CA ARG A 162 17.76 10.41 -2.66
C ARG A 162 17.23 11.83 -2.54
N ALA A 163 16.83 12.18 -1.32
CA ALA A 163 16.48 13.56 -1.01
C ALA A 163 17.71 14.46 -1.09
N LEU A 164 17.51 15.73 -1.43
CA LEU A 164 18.56 16.73 -1.31
C LEU A 164 18.88 16.97 0.16
N SER A 165 20.18 17.07 0.47
CA SER A 165 20.66 17.41 1.80
C SER A 165 20.38 18.87 2.14
N LEU A 166 20.45 19.23 3.42
CA LEU A 166 20.26 20.63 3.83
C LEU A 166 21.38 21.54 3.29
N ASN A 167 22.61 21.05 3.14
CA ASN A 167 23.69 21.83 2.53
C ASN A 167 23.47 22.05 1.03
N GLU A 168 22.99 21.03 0.31
CA GLU A 168 22.61 21.16 -1.11
C GLU A 168 21.49 22.19 -1.29
N LEU A 169 20.46 22.13 -0.44
CA LEU A 169 19.37 23.10 -0.43
C LEU A 169 19.85 24.51 -0.09
N ARG A 170 20.75 24.66 0.90
CA ARG A 170 21.40 25.93 1.24
C ARG A 170 22.15 26.52 0.05
N ARG A 171 22.93 25.70 -0.66
CA ARG A 171 23.66 26.10 -1.89
C ARG A 171 22.70 26.47 -3.03
N LEU A 172 21.56 25.79 -3.15
CA LEU A 172 20.55 26.12 -4.14
C LEU A 172 19.81 27.43 -3.81
N ARG A 173 19.63 27.76 -2.53
CA ARG A 173 19.00 29.01 -2.08
C ARG A 173 19.73 30.26 -2.56
N THR A 174 21.05 30.18 -2.76
CA THR A 174 21.87 31.31 -3.20
C THR A 174 21.84 31.54 -4.73
N LYS A 175 21.20 30.64 -5.50
CA LYS A 175 21.18 30.68 -6.97
C LYS A 175 20.23 31.74 -7.53
N LYS A 176 20.82 32.75 -8.20
CA LYS A 176 20.10 33.83 -8.91
C LYS A 176 19.88 33.53 -10.40
N ALA A 177 18.96 34.25 -11.05
CA ALA A 177 18.53 34.06 -12.45
C ALA A 177 19.56 34.39 -13.55
N PHE A 178 20.84 34.20 -13.30
CA PHE A 178 21.87 34.43 -14.32
C PHE A 178 21.86 33.29 -15.34
N GLY A 179 21.27 33.52 -16.51
CA GLY A 179 21.29 32.58 -17.64
C GLY A 179 20.28 31.42 -17.57
N ILE A 180 19.47 31.31 -16.51
CA ILE A 180 18.40 30.31 -16.37
C ILE A 180 17.05 31.02 -16.38
N ASP A 181 16.14 30.59 -17.25
CA ASP A 181 14.74 31.03 -17.18
C ASP A 181 14.02 30.24 -16.09
N PHE A 182 13.83 30.89 -14.93
CA PHE A 182 12.99 30.34 -13.87
C PHE A 182 11.54 30.64 -14.19
N SER A 183 10.96 29.85 -15.09
CA SER A 183 9.55 29.89 -15.42
C SER A 183 8.88 28.56 -15.09
N ALA A 184 7.76 28.63 -14.39
CA ALA A 184 6.93 27.47 -14.05
C ALA A 184 5.46 27.86 -14.06
N ARG A 185 4.61 27.02 -14.67
CA ARG A 185 3.15 27.23 -14.75
C ARG A 185 2.76 28.61 -15.31
N GLY A 186 3.53 29.15 -16.25
CA GLY A 186 3.29 30.46 -16.88
C GLY A 186 3.75 31.68 -16.07
N ASN A 187 4.30 31.49 -14.87
CA ASN A 187 4.87 32.56 -14.05
C ASN A 187 6.40 32.59 -14.18
N ARG A 188 6.99 33.79 -14.08
CA ARG A 188 8.43 34.01 -14.04
C ARG A 188 8.85 34.39 -12.63
N TYR A 189 9.98 33.87 -12.17
CA TYR A 189 10.49 34.02 -10.80
C TYR A 189 11.89 34.66 -10.79
N ASP A 190 12.25 35.35 -9.69
CA ASP A 190 13.50 36.12 -9.62
C ASP A 190 14.72 35.23 -9.36
N ASN A 191 14.51 34.06 -8.75
CA ASN A 191 15.57 33.12 -8.40
C ASN A 191 15.03 31.68 -8.26
N PHE A 192 15.96 30.73 -8.18
CA PHE A 192 15.66 29.30 -8.05
C PHE A 192 14.77 29.02 -6.83
N TRP A 193 15.11 29.62 -5.69
CA TRP A 193 14.46 29.36 -4.42
C TRP A 193 12.99 29.81 -4.42
N GLU A 194 12.72 31.01 -4.91
CA GLU A 194 11.37 31.54 -5.01
C GLU A 194 10.48 30.66 -5.90
N MET A 195 11.01 30.20 -7.03
CA MET A 195 10.30 29.26 -7.89
C MET A 195 10.02 27.94 -7.18
N LEU A 196 11.03 27.36 -6.52
CA LEU A 196 10.89 26.10 -5.78
C LEU A 196 9.76 26.20 -4.75
N ILE A 197 9.82 27.22 -3.89
CA ILE A 197 8.86 27.44 -2.80
C ILE A 197 7.44 27.69 -3.33
N ARG A 198 7.28 28.57 -4.32
CA ARG A 198 5.95 29.00 -4.80
C ARG A 198 5.30 28.03 -5.79
N ALA A 199 6.08 27.31 -6.59
CA ALA A 199 5.54 26.44 -7.64
C ALA A 199 5.42 24.97 -7.22
N TYR A 200 6.32 24.47 -6.36
CA TYR A 200 6.47 23.03 -6.11
C TYR A 200 6.22 22.63 -4.64
N VAL A 201 6.89 23.27 -3.67
CA VAL A 201 6.95 22.82 -2.26
C VAL A 201 5.57 22.69 -1.61
N GLY A 202 4.65 23.60 -1.91
CA GLY A 202 3.28 23.58 -1.36
C GLY A 202 2.45 22.33 -1.73
N GLN A 203 2.91 21.51 -2.67
CA GLN A 203 2.24 20.25 -3.02
C GLN A 203 2.90 19.03 -2.37
N TRP A 204 4.13 19.15 -1.86
CA TRP A 204 4.90 18.00 -1.38
C TRP A 204 4.31 17.39 -0.10
N HIS A 205 3.72 18.17 0.81
CA HIS A 205 3.09 17.61 2.02
C HIS A 205 1.85 16.75 1.74
N LYS A 206 1.34 16.74 0.50
CA LYS A 206 0.20 15.91 0.09
C LYS A 206 0.62 14.52 -0.37
N VAL A 207 1.92 14.28 -0.54
CA VAL A 207 2.48 13.07 -1.14
C VAL A 207 3.57 12.53 -0.22
N GLY A 208 3.39 11.30 0.30
CA GLY A 208 4.32 10.68 1.25
C GLY A 208 3.88 10.78 2.72
N ARG A 209 4.74 10.28 3.62
CA ARG A 209 4.57 10.41 5.06
C ARG A 209 5.84 10.99 5.67
N ALA A 210 5.74 12.14 6.33
CA ALA A 210 6.88 12.73 7.01
C ALA A 210 7.49 11.71 8.00
N PRO A 211 8.83 11.58 8.07
CA PRO A 211 9.50 10.59 8.89
C PRO A 211 9.46 11.01 10.37
N ASP A 212 8.29 10.92 11.01
CA ASP A 212 8.04 11.45 12.36
C ASP A 212 9.00 10.87 13.42
N ILE A 213 9.42 9.61 13.25
CA ILE A 213 10.40 8.94 14.13
C ILE A 213 11.75 9.68 14.13
N MET A 214 12.10 10.34 13.02
CA MET A 214 13.33 11.14 12.94
C MET A 214 13.29 12.36 13.84
N MET A 215 12.13 12.77 14.36
CA MET A 215 12.04 13.91 15.27
C MET A 215 12.47 13.56 16.71
N GLU A 216 12.60 12.28 17.05
CA GLU A 216 12.95 11.84 18.40
C GLU A 216 14.36 12.29 18.84
N PRO A 217 15.44 12.11 18.04
CA PRO A 217 16.76 12.63 18.40
C PRO A 217 16.78 14.15 18.62
N LEU A 218 16.09 14.91 17.74
CA LEU A 218 15.93 16.37 17.87
C LEU A 218 15.17 16.76 19.13
N CYS A 219 14.09 16.04 19.44
CA CYS A 219 13.32 16.27 20.64
C CYS A 219 14.16 16.00 21.89
N GLN A 220 14.90 14.89 21.93
CA GLN A 220 15.73 14.54 23.07
C GLN A 220 16.84 15.57 23.28
N ALA A 221 17.60 15.92 22.24
CA ALA A 221 18.67 16.89 22.35
C ALA A 221 18.15 18.28 22.78
N PHE A 222 16.99 18.69 22.28
CA PHE A 222 16.35 19.95 22.69
C PHE A 222 15.89 19.92 24.16
N LEU A 223 15.37 18.80 24.66
CA LEU A 223 14.97 18.68 26.06
C LEU A 223 16.18 18.64 27.02
N GLU A 224 17.31 18.08 26.57
CA GLU A 224 18.54 17.97 27.36
C GLU A 224 19.32 19.29 27.42
N ASN A 225 19.50 19.95 26.26
CA ASN A 225 20.41 21.10 26.13
C ASN A 225 19.84 22.26 25.29
N ASP A 226 18.51 22.35 25.12
CA ASP A 226 17.82 23.39 24.35
C ASP A 226 18.44 23.53 22.93
N ILE A 227 18.65 24.76 22.45
CA ILE A 227 19.26 25.07 21.16
C ILE A 227 20.63 24.39 20.99
N ALA A 228 21.46 24.37 22.03
CA ALA A 228 22.81 23.81 21.94
C ALA A 228 22.79 22.30 21.69
N GLY A 229 21.79 21.61 22.24
CA GLY A 229 21.57 20.18 21.96
C GLY A 229 21.19 19.96 20.50
N VAL A 230 20.20 20.70 19.99
CA VAL A 230 19.77 20.61 18.59
C VAL A 230 20.91 20.90 17.64
N GLU A 231 21.67 21.96 17.88
CA GLU A 231 22.83 22.35 17.07
C GLU A 231 23.88 21.25 17.00
N SER A 232 24.14 20.56 18.12
CA SER A 232 25.14 19.49 18.18
C SER A 232 24.81 18.27 17.34
N ILE A 233 23.53 17.89 17.25
CA ILE A 233 23.08 16.69 16.52
C ILE A 233 22.59 16.98 15.10
N LEU A 234 22.37 18.26 14.76
CA LEU A 234 21.83 18.67 13.47
C LEU A 234 22.63 18.13 12.26
N PRO A 235 23.98 18.10 12.27
CA PRO A 235 24.74 17.55 11.14
C PRO A 235 24.47 16.06 10.90
N GLU A 236 24.43 15.26 11.98
CA GLU A 236 24.15 13.83 11.88
C GLU A 236 22.69 13.58 11.48
N TRP A 237 21.76 14.32 12.09
CA TRP A 237 20.35 14.24 11.76
C TRP A 237 20.08 14.62 10.29
N SER A 238 20.74 15.66 9.78
CA SER A 238 20.64 16.07 8.38
C SER A 238 21.14 14.98 7.43
N ARG A 239 22.24 14.29 7.80
CA ARG A 239 22.75 13.14 7.05
C ARG A 239 21.75 11.99 7.05
N MET A 240 21.09 11.71 8.17
CA MET A 240 20.06 10.67 8.26
C MET A 240 18.88 10.93 7.32
N LEU A 241 18.46 12.19 7.11
CA LEU A 241 17.40 12.50 6.13
C LEU A 241 17.74 11.99 4.73
N THR A 242 19.00 12.06 4.31
CA THR A 242 19.41 11.62 2.97
C THR A 242 19.34 10.10 2.77
N THR A 243 19.19 9.33 3.87
CA THR A 243 19.03 7.87 3.83
C THR A 243 17.58 7.42 3.74
N LYS A 244 16.62 8.34 3.93
CA LYS A 244 15.19 8.05 3.89
C LYS A 244 14.62 8.19 2.47
N PRO A 245 13.46 7.57 2.17
CA PRO A 245 12.77 7.78 0.91
C PRO A 245 12.57 9.27 0.63
N HIS A 246 12.95 9.70 -0.57
CA HIS A 246 12.96 11.13 -0.90
C HIS A 246 11.56 11.74 -0.95
N ILE A 247 10.53 10.94 -1.24
CA ILE A 247 9.11 11.31 -1.12
C ILE A 247 8.78 11.74 0.31
N ASP A 248 9.19 10.97 1.31
CA ASP A 248 8.88 11.23 2.73
C ASP A 248 9.63 12.46 3.26
N VAL A 249 10.87 12.64 2.81
CA VAL A 249 11.65 13.84 3.14
C VAL A 249 11.07 15.08 2.47
N ASN A 250 10.64 14.99 1.21
CA ASN A 250 9.92 16.07 0.53
C ASN A 250 8.59 16.38 1.22
N CYS A 251 7.89 15.36 1.72
CA CYS A 251 6.69 15.55 2.53
C CYS A 251 7.00 16.40 3.76
N LEU A 252 8.08 16.12 4.49
CA LEU A 252 8.54 16.93 5.62
C LEU A 252 8.87 18.36 5.19
N TYR A 253 9.67 18.52 4.13
CA TYR A 253 10.06 19.81 3.57
C TYR A 253 8.86 20.69 3.19
N GLY A 254 7.79 20.07 2.68
CA GLY A 254 6.55 20.73 2.29
C GLY A 254 5.58 21.06 3.43
N GLN A 255 5.85 20.67 4.67
CA GLN A 255 4.98 20.99 5.80
C GLN A 255 5.05 22.50 6.12
N PRO A 256 3.95 23.12 6.58
CA PRO A 256 3.99 24.50 7.07
C PRO A 256 4.96 24.62 8.25
N ALA A 257 5.84 25.62 8.22
CA ALA A 257 6.72 25.89 9.34
C ALA A 257 5.90 26.39 10.56
N PRO A 258 6.18 25.89 11.76
CA PRO A 258 5.53 26.38 12.97
C PRO A 258 5.89 27.86 13.20
N ALA A 259 4.90 28.64 13.66
CA ALA A 259 5.04 30.06 14.04
C ALA A 259 5.46 31.05 12.94
N ARG A 260 5.70 30.62 11.70
CA ARG A 260 5.95 31.51 10.54
C ARG A 260 4.89 31.32 9.44
N PRO A 261 3.84 32.15 9.40
CA PRO A 261 2.81 32.02 8.38
C PRO A 261 3.43 32.20 6.98
N TRP A 262 2.98 31.39 6.03
CA TRP A 262 3.44 31.38 4.62
C TRP A 262 4.85 30.87 4.35
N THR A 263 5.48 30.20 5.32
CA THR A 263 6.77 29.52 5.12
C THR A 263 6.65 28.01 5.32
N TYR A 264 7.55 27.27 4.67
CA TYR A 264 7.59 25.81 4.75
C TYR A 264 8.77 25.32 5.60
N MET A 265 8.69 24.09 6.08
CA MET A 265 9.70 23.46 6.92
C MET A 265 11.08 23.46 6.25
N ILE A 266 11.15 23.34 4.92
CA ILE A 266 12.41 23.44 4.17
C ILE A 266 13.15 24.77 4.42
N GLU A 267 12.42 25.88 4.55
CA GLU A 267 13.04 27.19 4.82
C GLU A 267 13.58 27.26 6.25
N LEU A 268 12.83 26.72 7.21
CA LEU A 268 13.26 26.61 8.61
C LEU A 268 14.52 25.75 8.73
N LEU A 269 14.54 24.58 8.08
CA LEU A 269 15.65 23.65 8.14
C LEU A 269 16.91 24.21 7.48
N VAL A 270 16.77 24.96 6.38
CA VAL A 270 17.91 25.66 5.76
C VAL A 270 18.44 26.78 6.66
N ASP A 271 17.56 27.55 7.33
CA ASP A 271 17.99 28.55 8.32
C ASP A 271 18.76 27.89 9.51
N CYS A 272 18.43 26.64 9.86
CA CYS A 272 19.13 25.90 10.92
C CYS A 272 20.56 25.51 10.54
N VAL A 273 20.89 25.33 9.26
CA VAL A 273 22.26 24.95 8.81
C VAL A 273 23.06 26.15 8.29
N ASP A 274 22.43 27.30 8.11
CA ASP A 274 23.08 28.54 7.73
C ASP A 274 23.38 29.37 8.99
N VAL A 275 24.59 29.21 9.54
CA VAL A 275 25.05 29.95 10.72
C VAL A 275 25.10 31.47 10.47
N THR A 276 25.13 31.90 9.21
CA THR A 276 25.10 33.32 8.84
C THR A 276 23.69 33.88 8.73
N ALA A 277 22.66 33.03 8.81
CA ALA A 277 21.27 33.46 8.73
C ALA A 277 20.88 34.30 9.96
N PRO A 278 20.20 35.45 9.77
CA PRO A 278 19.84 36.35 10.86
C PRO A 278 18.89 35.73 11.89
N LEU A 279 18.23 34.62 11.54
CA LEU A 279 17.26 33.90 12.37
C LEU A 279 17.74 32.50 12.75
N HIS A 280 19.04 32.21 12.66
CA HIS A 280 19.59 30.87 12.92
C HIS A 280 19.21 30.32 14.30
N ALA A 281 19.45 31.08 15.37
CA ALA A 281 19.12 30.66 16.74
C ALA A 281 17.60 30.46 16.95
N ASP A 282 16.79 31.33 16.36
CA ASP A 282 15.32 31.19 16.40
C ASP A 282 14.85 29.97 15.61
N ALA A 283 15.49 29.67 14.48
CA ALA A 283 15.19 28.50 13.66
C ALA A 283 15.48 27.20 14.40
N LEU A 284 16.64 27.11 15.06
CA LEU A 284 17.01 25.95 15.89
C LEU A 284 16.00 25.75 17.04
N ARG A 285 15.60 26.84 17.71
CA ARG A 285 14.57 26.77 18.76
C ARG A 285 13.24 26.27 18.22
N MET A 286 12.77 26.84 17.11
CA MET A 286 11.51 26.44 16.47
C MET A 286 11.54 24.98 16.01
N LEU A 287 12.67 24.49 15.51
CA LEU A 287 12.85 23.10 15.13
C LEU A 287 12.76 22.17 16.36
N GLY A 288 13.42 22.54 17.46
CA GLY A 288 13.34 21.80 18.73
C GLY A 288 11.94 21.76 19.32
N GLU A 289 11.24 22.90 19.38
CA GLU A 289 9.85 22.99 19.82
C GLU A 289 8.90 22.16 18.93
N HIS A 290 9.15 22.17 17.61
CA HIS A 290 8.41 21.36 16.66
C HIS A 290 8.63 19.87 16.93
N ALA A 291 9.88 19.44 17.11
CA ALA A 291 10.23 18.06 17.41
C ALA A 291 9.55 17.58 18.70
N VAL A 292 9.54 18.41 19.75
CA VAL A 292 8.79 18.14 21.00
C VAL A 292 7.29 18.01 20.74
N SER A 293 6.71 18.89 19.94
CA SER A 293 5.28 18.83 19.58
C SER A 293 4.93 17.56 18.80
N VAL A 294 5.76 17.16 17.84
CA VAL A 294 5.60 15.91 17.07
C VAL A 294 5.71 14.71 18.01
N CYS A 295 6.73 14.66 18.87
CA CYS A 295 6.94 13.54 19.79
C CYS A 295 5.83 13.43 20.85
N ARG A 296 5.25 14.54 21.30
CA ARG A 296 4.07 14.54 22.18
C ARG A 296 2.82 14.00 21.48
N ARG A 297 2.57 14.41 20.23
CA ARG A 297 1.39 13.96 19.45
C ARG A 297 1.48 12.48 19.08
N THR A 298 2.69 12.01 18.77
CA THR A 298 2.95 10.62 18.38
C THR A 298 3.18 9.68 19.57
N ASN A 299 3.19 10.20 20.81
CA ASN A 299 3.60 9.49 22.04
C ASN A 299 5.02 8.88 21.95
N LEU A 300 5.90 9.45 21.12
CA LEU A 300 7.31 9.04 21.00
C LEU A 300 8.15 9.47 22.22
N SER A 301 7.68 10.45 23.02
CA SER A 301 8.42 10.87 24.23
C SER A 301 7.49 11.05 25.42
N ARG A 302 7.41 10.04 26.29
CA ARG A 302 7.30 10.29 27.73
C ARG A 302 8.72 10.31 28.28
N PRO A 303 9.17 11.43 28.88
CA PRO A 303 10.49 11.49 29.50
C PRO A 303 10.43 10.61 30.75
N SER A 304 11.14 9.49 30.72
CA SER A 304 11.56 8.82 31.94
C SER A 304 12.79 9.59 32.39
N SER A 305 12.65 10.32 33.50
CA SER A 305 13.77 10.99 34.15
C SER A 305 14.92 10.02 34.41
N SER A 306 16.12 10.47 34.05
CA SER A 306 17.44 10.10 34.60
C SER A 306 17.83 8.62 34.54
N GLN A 307 18.69 8.25 33.59
CA GLN A 307 20.14 8.12 33.76
C GLN A 307 20.72 7.15 32.71
N ASP A 308 21.80 7.62 32.08
CA ASP A 308 22.89 6.85 31.46
C ASP A 308 22.52 5.67 30.55
N ILE A 309 22.22 5.96 29.27
CA ILE A 309 22.48 4.98 28.22
C ILE A 309 23.00 5.73 26.97
N SER A 310 24.32 5.75 26.84
CA SER A 310 25.00 5.97 25.57
C SER A 310 24.63 4.87 24.57
N SER A 311 24.83 5.16 23.29
CA SER A 311 24.50 4.38 22.09
C SER A 311 25.17 2.99 21.95
N GLU A 312 25.48 2.31 23.05
CA GLU A 312 25.99 0.93 23.10
C GLU A 312 25.02 -0.07 23.77
N ALA A 313 23.86 0.35 24.31
CA ALA A 313 23.03 -0.54 25.14
C ALA A 313 21.74 -1.12 24.52
N GLU A 314 21.44 -0.89 23.23
CA GLU A 314 20.45 -1.71 22.53
C GLU A 314 21.07 -3.08 22.25
N GLY A 315 20.66 -4.09 23.04
CA GLY A 315 21.28 -5.42 23.10
C GLY A 315 21.82 -5.82 24.48
N THR A 316 21.78 -4.92 25.47
CA THR A 316 22.05 -5.30 26.87
C THR A 316 20.91 -6.10 27.46
N MET A 317 21.22 -7.03 28.38
CA MET A 317 20.20 -7.79 29.11
C MET A 317 19.20 -6.89 29.85
N ALA A 318 19.62 -5.68 30.27
CA ALA A 318 18.74 -4.68 30.86
C ALA A 318 17.66 -4.17 29.88
N SER A 319 18.05 -3.92 28.61
CA SER A 319 17.09 -3.53 27.56
C SER A 319 16.10 -4.66 27.26
N ILE A 320 16.58 -5.90 27.14
CA ILE A 320 15.74 -7.09 26.94
C ILE A 320 14.75 -7.28 28.10
N LEU A 321 15.22 -7.15 29.36
CA LEU A 321 14.37 -7.21 30.54
C LEU A 321 13.33 -6.08 30.58
N SER A 322 13.68 -4.87 30.15
CA SER A 322 12.74 -3.75 30.07
C SER A 322 11.63 -3.99 29.03
N LEU A 323 11.98 -4.58 27.89
CA LEU A 323 11.05 -4.93 26.82
C LEU A 323 10.15 -6.09 27.26
N LEU A 324 10.71 -7.08 27.95
CA LEU A 324 9.96 -8.19 28.55
C LEU A 324 8.98 -7.72 29.61
N HIS A 325 9.37 -6.79 30.49
CA HIS A 325 8.49 -6.22 31.49
C HIS A 325 7.29 -5.52 30.84
N ARG A 326 7.55 -4.66 29.84
CA ARG A 326 6.50 -3.96 29.07
C ARG A 326 5.60 -4.92 28.29
N LEU A 327 6.15 -6.03 27.81
CA LEU A 327 5.40 -7.07 27.12
C LEU A 327 4.60 -7.93 28.09
N ALA A 328 5.12 -8.25 29.27
CA ALA A 328 4.45 -9.06 30.28
C ALA A 328 3.21 -8.39 30.87
N GLU A 329 3.19 -7.05 30.93
CA GLU A 329 1.98 -6.27 31.24
C GLU A 329 0.84 -6.47 30.23
N LYS A 330 1.19 -6.78 28.97
CA LYS A 330 0.25 -6.84 27.83
C LYS A 330 0.02 -8.26 27.30
N ALA A 331 0.94 -9.17 27.55
CA ALA A 331 0.98 -10.52 27.03
C ALA A 331 1.32 -11.47 28.19
N PRO A 332 0.33 -12.16 28.78
CA PRO A 332 0.54 -13.07 29.91
C PRO A 332 1.57 -14.18 29.63
N LEU A 333 1.70 -14.56 28.36
CA LEU A 333 2.68 -15.53 27.85
C LEU A 333 4.14 -15.11 28.09
N VAL A 334 4.41 -13.80 28.23
CA VAL A 334 5.75 -13.24 28.44
C VAL A 334 6.08 -13.12 29.93
N LYS A 335 5.07 -13.18 30.81
CA LYS A 335 5.22 -13.01 32.26
C LYS A 335 6.03 -14.12 32.92
N GLU A 336 5.93 -15.34 32.40
CA GLU A 336 6.73 -16.48 32.86
C GLU A 336 8.20 -16.32 32.46
N LEU A 337 8.46 -15.90 31.21
CA LEU A 337 9.81 -15.59 30.71
C LEU A 337 10.45 -14.43 31.49
N GLU A 338 9.68 -13.38 31.73
CA GLU A 338 10.10 -12.23 32.51
C GLU A 338 10.46 -12.63 33.94
N SER A 339 9.60 -13.41 34.62
CA SER A 339 9.84 -13.88 35.99
C SER A 339 11.09 -14.76 36.07
N GLN A 340 11.28 -15.67 35.09
CA GLN A 340 12.46 -16.52 35.01
C GLN A 340 13.75 -15.74 34.74
N MET A 341 13.70 -14.70 33.90
CA MET A 341 14.87 -13.87 33.59
C MET A 341 15.17 -12.85 34.70
N ALA A 342 14.15 -12.33 35.40
CA ALA A 342 14.30 -11.39 36.52
C ALA A 342 14.86 -12.07 37.78
N MET A 343 14.54 -13.34 38.01
CA MET A 343 15.08 -14.12 39.14
C MET A 343 16.57 -14.46 39.01
N MET A 344 17.17 -14.26 37.84
CA MET A 344 18.49 -14.81 37.49
C MET A 344 19.49 -13.74 37.03
N ALA A 345 19.30 -12.48 37.40
CA ALA A 345 20.19 -11.37 37.05
C ALA A 345 21.65 -11.51 37.54
N SER A 346 22.02 -12.61 38.20
CA SER A 346 23.41 -13.00 38.42
C SER A 346 23.67 -14.43 37.90
N ASP A 347 24.41 -14.49 36.79
CA ASP A 347 25.14 -15.62 36.19
C ASP A 347 24.41 -16.68 35.33
N ALA A 348 24.82 -16.66 34.05
CA ALA A 348 24.92 -17.75 33.07
C ALA A 348 23.63 -18.43 32.58
N TRP A 349 22.83 -17.74 31.77
CA TRP A 349 22.03 -18.43 30.75
C TRP A 349 22.92 -18.78 29.56
N ASP A 350 22.81 -20.03 29.11
CA ASP A 350 23.29 -20.43 27.79
C ASP A 350 22.46 -19.70 26.73
N LYS A 351 23.12 -18.88 25.89
CA LYS A 351 22.48 -18.14 24.79
C LYS A 351 21.63 -19.07 23.91
N THR A 352 22.03 -20.33 23.77
CA THR A 352 21.33 -21.35 23.00
C THR A 352 20.00 -21.74 23.64
N GLN A 353 19.96 -21.94 24.96
CA GLN A 353 18.71 -22.24 25.68
C GLN A 353 17.77 -21.04 25.69
N LEU A 354 18.33 -19.83 25.79
CA LEU A 354 17.56 -18.59 25.72
C LEU A 354 16.92 -18.41 24.33
N ALA A 355 17.69 -18.69 23.28
CA ALA A 355 17.20 -18.66 21.90
C ALA A 355 16.04 -19.63 21.68
N GLU A 356 16.13 -20.87 22.18
CA GLU A 356 15.06 -21.87 22.04
C GLU A 356 13.80 -21.44 22.79
N LYS A 357 13.90 -20.89 24.00
CA LYS A 357 12.72 -20.36 24.70
C LYS A 357 12.09 -19.16 23.99
N PHE A 358 12.89 -18.27 23.41
CA PHE A 358 12.35 -17.19 22.60
C PHE A 358 11.68 -17.72 21.34
N LYS A 359 12.24 -18.74 20.67
CA LYS A 359 11.58 -19.41 19.55
C LYS A 359 10.25 -20.03 19.96
N GLU A 360 10.18 -20.70 21.10
CA GLU A 360 8.94 -21.27 21.64
C GLU A 360 7.89 -20.18 21.89
N VAL A 361 8.28 -19.06 22.49
CA VAL A 361 7.35 -17.96 22.77
C VAL A 361 6.89 -17.24 21.51
N TYR A 362 7.77 -17.05 20.53
CA TYR A 362 7.37 -16.51 19.23
C TYR A 362 6.52 -17.51 18.43
N ALA A 363 6.73 -18.83 18.59
CA ALA A 363 5.89 -19.86 17.97
C ALA A 363 4.50 -19.95 18.61
N ILE A 364 4.42 -19.88 19.95
CA ILE A 364 3.15 -19.78 20.68
C ILE A 364 2.42 -18.50 20.28
N ARG A 365 3.14 -17.37 20.25
CA ARG A 365 2.63 -16.09 19.76
C ARG A 365 2.08 -16.25 18.34
N LYS A 366 2.85 -16.80 17.40
CA LYS A 366 2.41 -17.08 16.03
C LYS A 366 1.09 -17.87 16.04
N ASN A 367 0.99 -18.95 16.83
CA ASN A 367 -0.24 -19.76 16.93
C ASN A 367 -1.42 -19.03 17.58
N THR A 368 -1.17 -18.10 18.50
CA THR A 368 -2.22 -17.27 19.13
C THR A 368 -2.62 -16.04 18.31
N VAL A 369 -1.73 -15.55 17.44
CA VAL A 369 -1.92 -14.33 16.64
C VAL A 369 -2.17 -14.64 15.15
N LEU A 370 -2.07 -15.91 14.72
CA LEU A 370 -2.33 -16.39 13.36
C LEU A 370 -3.75 -16.10 12.83
N THR A 371 -4.67 -15.63 13.67
CA THR A 371 -5.98 -15.13 13.22
C THR A 371 -6.01 -13.63 12.92
N HIS A 372 -5.07 -12.79 13.43
CA HIS A 372 -5.08 -11.32 13.27
C HIS A 372 -3.84 -10.64 12.75
N GLU A 373 -2.70 -11.33 12.57
CA GLU A 373 -1.44 -10.64 12.22
C GLU A 373 -1.26 -10.28 10.74
N HIS A 374 -2.38 -9.94 10.14
CA HIS A 374 -2.47 -9.27 8.88
C HIS A 374 -3.25 -7.95 9.09
N ALA A 375 -3.86 -7.68 10.25
CA ALA A 375 -4.50 -6.39 10.51
C ALA A 375 -3.47 -5.36 11.03
N GLY A 376 -2.85 -4.59 10.12
CA GLY A 376 -2.35 -3.24 10.37
C GLY A 376 -1.24 -3.06 11.43
N TYR A 377 -0.14 -2.47 10.99
CA TYR A 377 1.03 -2.05 11.78
C TYR A 377 0.77 -0.98 12.88
N GLN A 378 -0.43 -0.90 13.45
CA GLN A 378 -0.86 0.13 14.41
C GLN A 378 -1.00 -0.37 15.85
N ASP A 379 -0.92 -1.68 16.11
CA ASP A 379 -0.90 -2.19 17.49
C ASP A 379 0.49 -1.95 18.12
N ARG A 380 0.53 -1.09 19.14
CA ARG A 380 1.73 -0.77 19.95
C ARG A 380 2.40 -2.02 20.55
N THR A 381 1.71 -3.14 20.60
CA THR A 381 2.22 -4.42 21.10
C THR A 381 3.10 -5.11 20.07
N VAL A 382 2.79 -5.01 18.77
CA VAL A 382 3.61 -5.57 17.68
C VAL A 382 4.98 -4.89 17.62
N ASP A 383 5.02 -3.56 17.81
CA ASP A 383 6.27 -2.80 17.88
C ASP A 383 7.19 -3.29 19.02
N LEU A 384 6.62 -3.63 20.18
CA LEU A 384 7.40 -4.19 21.29
C LEU A 384 7.97 -5.57 20.97
N TRP A 385 7.24 -6.41 20.26
CA TRP A 385 7.73 -7.72 19.80
C TRP A 385 8.82 -7.59 18.74
N VAL A 386 8.72 -6.61 17.84
CA VAL A 386 9.76 -6.30 16.86
C VAL A 386 11.03 -5.79 17.55
N ARG A 387 10.89 -4.84 18.48
CA ARG A 387 12.02 -4.32 19.28
C ARG A 387 12.68 -5.40 20.14
N LEU A 388 11.88 -6.31 20.72
CA LEU A 388 12.43 -7.46 21.45
C LEU A 388 13.24 -8.36 20.51
N ALA A 389 12.71 -8.69 19.33
CA ALA A 389 13.42 -9.51 18.34
C ALA A 389 14.73 -8.85 17.88
N GLN A 390 14.71 -7.53 17.66
CA GLN A 390 15.89 -6.73 17.33
C GLN A 390 16.93 -6.73 18.47
N ALA A 391 16.50 -6.48 19.70
CA ALA A 391 17.39 -6.50 20.87
C ALA A 391 18.01 -7.89 21.10
N LEU A 392 17.25 -8.97 20.84
CA LEU A 392 17.77 -10.34 20.90
C LEU A 392 18.80 -10.63 19.80
N ALA A 393 18.59 -10.11 18.59
CA ALA A 393 19.54 -10.26 17.48
C ALA A 393 20.82 -9.45 17.72
N GLN A 394 20.70 -8.21 18.20
CA GLN A 394 21.82 -7.36 18.60
C GLN A 394 22.63 -7.98 19.75
N ALA A 395 21.99 -8.64 20.71
CA ALA A 395 22.64 -9.39 21.78
C ALA A 395 23.31 -10.70 21.31
N GLY A 396 23.12 -11.08 20.04
CA GLY A 396 23.58 -12.34 19.46
C GLY A 396 22.94 -13.57 20.10
N ILE A 397 21.69 -13.43 20.58
CA ILE A 397 20.90 -14.55 21.13
C ILE A 397 20.16 -15.27 20.00
N VAL A 398 19.68 -14.54 18.99
CA VAL A 398 18.98 -15.09 17.83
C VAL A 398 19.68 -14.70 16.53
N ASP A 399 19.21 -15.25 15.41
CA ASP A 399 19.72 -14.93 14.08
C ASP A 399 19.65 -13.41 13.81
N SER A 400 20.66 -12.87 13.14
CA SER A 400 20.66 -11.48 12.64
C SER A 400 19.40 -11.17 11.84
N ASN A 401 18.90 -12.14 11.08
CA ASN A 401 17.60 -12.10 10.44
C ASN A 401 16.51 -12.46 11.46
N TYR A 402 16.23 -11.50 12.34
CA TYR A 402 15.28 -11.67 13.44
C TYR A 402 13.84 -11.93 12.97
N TYR A 403 13.54 -11.76 11.67
CA TYR A 403 12.27 -12.17 11.06
C TYR A 403 12.05 -13.69 11.10
N ARG A 404 13.10 -14.50 11.22
CA ARG A 404 13.00 -15.95 11.46
C ARG A 404 12.32 -16.31 12.77
N LEU A 405 12.29 -15.40 13.76
CA LEU A 405 11.49 -15.59 14.97
C LEU A 405 10.00 -15.54 14.67
N PHE A 406 9.57 -14.64 13.78
CA PHE A 406 8.18 -14.52 13.35
C PHE A 406 7.81 -15.60 12.32
N TYR A 407 8.75 -15.97 11.45
CA TYR A 407 8.55 -16.91 10.34
C TYR A 407 9.66 -17.97 10.31
N PRO A 408 9.50 -19.09 11.04
CA PRO A 408 10.56 -20.10 11.17
C PRO A 408 10.96 -20.81 9.87
N LYS A 409 10.09 -20.80 8.85
CA LYS A 409 10.34 -21.39 7.53
C LYS A 409 11.08 -20.43 6.56
N LEU A 410 11.36 -19.21 7.00
CA LEU A 410 11.97 -18.17 6.19
C LEU A 410 13.42 -18.51 5.83
N ASN A 411 13.66 -18.79 4.55
CA ASN A 411 14.96 -19.13 3.98
C ASN A 411 15.63 -17.94 3.28
N GLN A 412 14.98 -16.78 3.28
CA GLN A 412 15.44 -15.57 2.62
C GLN A 412 16.24 -14.68 3.58
N ASP A 413 17.46 -14.32 3.22
CA ASP A 413 18.32 -13.37 3.95
C ASP A 413 18.44 -12.01 3.27
N VAL A 414 18.17 -11.94 1.97
CA VAL A 414 18.30 -10.73 1.16
C VAL A 414 17.05 -10.56 0.30
N GLU A 415 16.60 -9.32 0.12
CA GLU A 415 15.54 -8.99 -0.83
C GLU A 415 16.13 -8.92 -2.26
N PRO A 416 15.64 -9.72 -3.23
CA PRO A 416 16.31 -9.92 -4.52
C PRO A 416 16.42 -8.69 -5.41
N VAL A 417 15.54 -7.70 -5.23
CA VAL A 417 15.48 -6.50 -6.09
C VAL A 417 16.41 -5.41 -5.58
N THR A 418 16.34 -5.13 -4.29
CA THR A 418 17.12 -4.09 -3.60
C THR A 418 18.51 -4.57 -3.21
N MET A 419 18.72 -5.89 -3.15
CA MET A 419 19.94 -6.56 -2.64
C MET A 419 20.28 -6.17 -1.19
N LEU A 420 19.27 -5.69 -0.45
CA LEU A 420 19.41 -5.34 0.97
C LEU A 420 19.00 -6.53 1.84
N PRO A 421 19.61 -6.70 3.03
CA PRO A 421 19.12 -7.64 4.03
C PRO A 421 17.62 -7.42 4.26
N VAL A 422 16.85 -8.51 4.40
CA VAL A 422 15.38 -8.41 4.55
C VAL A 422 14.99 -7.55 5.75
N ILE A 423 15.88 -7.46 6.76
CA ILE A 423 15.72 -6.69 7.99
C ILE A 423 15.91 -5.16 7.83
N GLU A 424 16.43 -4.69 6.70
CA GLU A 424 16.61 -3.24 6.42
C GLU A 424 15.29 -2.54 6.12
N HIS A 425 14.30 -3.30 5.63
CA HIS A 425 12.96 -2.80 5.36
C HIS A 425 12.02 -3.26 6.48
N PRO A 426 11.08 -2.44 6.95
CA PRO A 426 10.15 -2.85 8.00
C PRO A 426 9.24 -3.99 7.52
N LEU A 427 8.86 -4.91 8.42
CA LEU A 427 7.94 -6.02 8.09
C LEU A 427 6.62 -5.53 7.46
N SER A 428 6.26 -4.25 7.64
CA SER A 428 5.08 -3.60 7.06
C SER A 428 5.11 -3.51 5.54
N GLU A 429 6.30 -3.58 4.97
CA GLU A 429 6.58 -3.57 3.53
C GLU A 429 6.59 -4.99 2.94
N TYR A 430 6.37 -6.02 3.76
CA TYR A 430 6.37 -7.41 3.34
C TYR A 430 5.01 -8.09 3.54
N ILE A 431 4.74 -9.08 2.69
CA ILE A 431 3.78 -10.16 2.99
C ILE A 431 4.51 -11.50 2.96
N LEU A 432 4.02 -12.48 3.71
CA LEU A 432 4.55 -13.83 3.67
C LEU A 432 4.12 -14.54 2.37
N SER A 433 5.00 -15.33 1.77
CA SER A 433 4.70 -16.25 0.66
C SER A 433 3.81 -17.42 1.09
N GLU A 434 3.05 -18.02 0.17
CA GLU A 434 2.11 -19.10 0.49
C GLU A 434 2.78 -20.30 1.19
N ASP A 435 3.97 -20.67 0.77
CA ASP A 435 4.76 -21.76 1.35
C ASP A 435 5.54 -21.37 2.62
N GLU A 436 5.44 -20.10 3.03
CA GLU A 436 6.14 -19.47 4.15
C GLU A 436 7.67 -19.45 4.03
N THR A 437 8.23 -19.65 2.83
CA THR A 437 9.69 -19.77 2.64
C THR A 437 10.40 -18.45 2.39
N HIS A 438 9.67 -17.43 1.92
CA HIS A 438 10.17 -16.10 1.58
C HIS A 438 9.17 -14.98 1.91
N LEU A 439 9.67 -13.76 2.02
CA LEU A 439 8.91 -12.52 2.21
C LEU A 439 8.83 -11.75 0.88
N ILE A 440 7.60 -11.47 0.47
CA ILE A 440 7.27 -10.71 -0.74
C ILE A 440 7.31 -9.24 -0.42
N HIS A 441 8.28 -8.54 -1.01
CA HIS A 441 8.48 -7.11 -0.82
C HIS A 441 7.49 -6.31 -1.67
N LEU A 442 6.52 -5.68 -1.01
CA LEU A 442 5.45 -4.92 -1.68
C LEU A 442 5.98 -3.71 -2.45
N PRO A 443 6.94 -2.90 -1.96
CA PRO A 443 7.54 -1.83 -2.75
C PRO A 443 8.20 -2.34 -4.04
N SER A 444 8.87 -3.51 -4.00
CA SER A 444 9.41 -4.14 -5.22
C SER A 444 8.29 -4.52 -6.20
N CYS A 445 7.19 -5.08 -5.69
CA CYS A 445 6.02 -5.44 -6.50
C CYS A 445 5.37 -4.20 -7.13
N GLU A 446 5.28 -3.10 -6.38
CA GLU A 446 4.76 -1.80 -6.84
C GLU A 446 5.65 -1.19 -7.90
N GLN A 447 6.95 -1.11 -7.65
CA GLN A 447 7.92 -0.61 -8.63
C GLN A 447 7.87 -1.45 -9.90
N TYR A 448 7.77 -2.77 -9.76
CA TYR A 448 7.60 -3.67 -10.90
C TYR A 448 6.29 -3.40 -11.65
N HIS A 449 5.18 -3.15 -10.94
CA HIS A 449 3.90 -2.77 -11.54
C HIS A 449 3.97 -1.41 -12.25
N GLN A 450 4.64 -0.40 -11.68
CA GLN A 450 4.83 0.91 -12.31
C GLN A 450 5.62 0.82 -13.62
N ILE A 451 6.61 -0.08 -13.67
CA ILE A 451 7.48 -0.25 -14.84
C ILE A 451 6.82 -1.16 -15.89
N ASN A 452 6.12 -2.22 -15.47
CA ASN A 452 5.71 -3.32 -16.34
C ASN A 452 4.19 -3.49 -16.50
N GLY A 453 3.38 -2.75 -15.74
CA GLY A 453 1.91 -2.81 -15.78
C GLY A 453 1.31 -4.09 -15.20
N VAL A 454 2.09 -4.92 -14.49
CA VAL A 454 1.61 -6.13 -13.80
C VAL A 454 2.18 -6.22 -12.38
N TYR A 455 1.34 -6.58 -11.42
CA TYR A 455 1.73 -6.65 -10.01
C TYR A 455 2.15 -8.07 -9.63
N PHE A 456 3.45 -8.35 -9.73
CA PHE A 456 4.04 -9.67 -9.53
C PHE A 456 4.95 -9.71 -8.31
N ASP A 457 4.99 -10.88 -7.68
CA ASP A 457 6.01 -11.23 -6.70
C ASP A 457 7.39 -11.26 -7.39
N CYS A 458 8.27 -10.38 -6.93
CA CYS A 458 9.65 -10.24 -7.39
C CYS A 458 10.67 -10.83 -6.40
N SER A 459 10.22 -11.48 -5.33
CA SER A 459 11.04 -11.89 -4.19
C SER A 459 11.52 -13.35 -4.25
N GLY A 460 11.08 -14.13 -5.23
CA GLY A 460 11.63 -15.46 -5.51
C GLY A 460 12.98 -15.40 -6.21
N ASN A 461 13.79 -16.47 -6.05
CA ASN A 461 15.01 -16.70 -6.85
C ASN A 461 14.71 -17.06 -8.33
N GLU A 462 13.42 -17.19 -8.67
CA GLU A 462 12.92 -17.48 -10.01
C GLU A 462 12.40 -16.21 -10.70
N ARG A 463 11.83 -16.35 -11.89
CA ARG A 463 11.24 -15.21 -12.61
C ARG A 463 10.06 -14.61 -11.82
N PRO A 464 9.80 -13.29 -11.96
CA PRO A 464 8.64 -12.66 -11.33
C PRO A 464 7.35 -13.44 -11.64
N ARG A 465 6.56 -13.71 -10.60
CA ARG A 465 5.37 -14.56 -10.70
C ARG A 465 4.12 -13.85 -10.19
N PRO A 466 2.91 -14.25 -10.64
CA PRO A 466 1.68 -13.76 -10.05
C PRO A 466 1.59 -14.12 -8.57
N LEU A 467 0.98 -13.24 -7.77
CA LEU A 467 0.61 -13.54 -6.39
C LEU A 467 -0.44 -14.65 -6.36
N THR A 468 -0.31 -15.58 -5.42
CA THR A 468 -1.31 -16.64 -5.20
C THR A 468 -2.53 -16.10 -4.45
N PRO A 469 -3.68 -16.79 -4.45
CA PRO A 469 -4.87 -16.33 -3.72
C PRO A 469 -4.60 -16.04 -2.23
N CYS A 470 -3.78 -16.87 -1.59
CA CYS A 470 -3.33 -16.66 -0.21
C CYS A 470 -2.51 -15.37 -0.06
N GLU A 471 -1.58 -15.12 -0.98
CA GLU A 471 -0.75 -13.91 -0.96
C GLU A 471 -1.58 -12.65 -1.22
N ILE A 472 -2.53 -12.68 -2.15
CA ILE A 472 -3.40 -11.52 -2.39
C ILE A 472 -4.32 -11.24 -1.18
N ALA A 473 -4.77 -12.27 -0.47
CA ALA A 473 -5.50 -12.09 0.79
C ALA A 473 -4.62 -11.42 1.87
N ARG A 474 -3.30 -11.63 1.83
CA ARG A 474 -2.33 -10.97 2.72
C ARG A 474 -2.05 -9.50 2.32
N VAL A 475 -2.25 -9.11 1.06
CA VAL A 475 -2.14 -7.70 0.63
C VAL A 475 -3.26 -6.81 1.20
N LYS A 476 -4.45 -7.37 1.52
CA LYS A 476 -5.55 -6.63 2.21
C LYS A 476 -5.15 -5.99 3.55
N ASN A 477 -4.02 -6.42 4.03
CA ASN A 477 -3.60 -6.46 5.39
C ASN A 477 -2.18 -5.85 5.55
N SER A 478 -1.55 -5.49 4.43
CA SER A 478 -0.29 -4.76 4.44
C SER A 478 -0.46 -3.33 4.96
N ALA A 479 0.66 -2.60 5.05
CA ALA A 479 0.63 -1.16 5.30
C ALA A 479 -0.36 -0.44 4.37
N GLU A 480 -0.99 0.61 4.89
CA GLU A 480 -2.04 1.34 4.18
C GLU A 480 -1.58 1.85 2.81
N VAL A 481 -0.32 2.28 2.69
CA VAL A 481 0.26 2.74 1.42
C VAL A 481 0.19 1.64 0.37
N HIS A 482 0.67 0.44 0.69
CA HIS A 482 0.71 -0.67 -0.25
C HIS A 482 -0.64 -1.29 -0.53
N ARG A 483 -1.48 -1.35 0.51
CA ARG A 483 -2.88 -1.76 0.37
C ARG A 483 -3.59 -0.80 -0.58
N ASN A 484 -3.52 0.50 -0.33
CA ASN A 484 -4.19 1.50 -1.17
C ASN A 484 -3.63 1.49 -2.59
N TYR A 485 -2.32 1.32 -2.75
CA TYR A 485 -1.72 1.17 -4.07
C TYR A 485 -2.28 -0.04 -4.81
N PHE A 486 -2.30 -1.22 -4.17
CA PHE A 486 -2.80 -2.44 -4.78
C PHE A 486 -4.30 -2.34 -5.12
N PHE A 487 -5.14 -1.88 -4.18
CA PHE A 487 -6.58 -1.80 -4.41
C PHE A 487 -7.00 -0.69 -5.37
N ARG A 488 -6.22 0.39 -5.49
CA ARG A 488 -6.51 1.49 -6.42
C ARG A 488 -5.86 1.27 -7.77
N ASN A 489 -4.58 0.95 -7.83
CA ASN A 489 -3.84 0.97 -9.09
C ASN A 489 -3.74 -0.42 -9.76
N VAL A 490 -3.96 -1.50 -9.00
CA VAL A 490 -3.89 -2.88 -9.52
C VAL A 490 -5.28 -3.48 -9.65
N ILE A 491 -6.21 -3.10 -8.77
CA ILE A 491 -7.60 -3.59 -8.75
C ILE A 491 -8.58 -2.58 -9.37
N GLU A 492 -8.16 -1.37 -9.81
CA GLU A 492 -9.05 -0.47 -10.54
C GLU A 492 -9.69 -1.23 -11.71
N GLN A 493 -10.97 -1.53 -11.54
CA GLN A 493 -11.73 -2.32 -12.49
C GLN A 493 -11.97 -1.40 -13.68
N ASP A 494 -11.41 -1.75 -14.83
CA ASP A 494 -11.90 -1.20 -16.09
C ASP A 494 -13.44 -1.19 -16.05
N PRO A 495 -14.10 -0.11 -16.50
CA PRO A 495 -15.55 -0.03 -16.48
C PRO A 495 -16.15 -1.26 -17.19
N ALA A 496 -17.10 -1.95 -16.55
CA ALA A 496 -17.59 -3.21 -17.08
C ALA A 496 -18.29 -3.02 -18.43
N VAL A 497 -18.02 -3.93 -19.37
CA VAL A 497 -18.62 -3.95 -20.70
C VAL A 497 -19.62 -5.10 -20.80
N SER A 498 -20.70 -4.89 -21.54
CA SER A 498 -21.76 -5.86 -21.76
C SER A 498 -21.24 -7.11 -22.49
N LYS A 499 -21.86 -8.24 -22.20
CA LYS A 499 -21.59 -9.51 -22.90
C LYS A 499 -21.82 -9.39 -24.39
N GLN A 500 -22.84 -8.62 -24.81
CA GLN A 500 -23.14 -8.40 -26.23
C GLN A 500 -21.95 -7.77 -26.97
N VAL A 501 -21.33 -6.74 -26.38
CA VAL A 501 -20.16 -6.09 -26.96
C VAL A 501 -18.97 -7.05 -27.05
N VAL A 502 -18.71 -7.83 -25.99
CA VAL A 502 -17.63 -8.83 -25.99
C VAL A 502 -17.85 -9.91 -27.05
N MET A 503 -19.10 -10.36 -27.26
CA MET A 503 -19.44 -11.30 -28.32
C MET A 503 -19.19 -10.70 -29.71
N LYS A 504 -19.52 -9.42 -29.91
CA LYS A 504 -19.24 -8.70 -31.17
C LYS A 504 -17.75 -8.50 -31.43
N LEU A 505 -16.96 -8.29 -30.37
CA LEU A 505 -15.50 -8.32 -30.48
C LEU A 505 -14.99 -9.70 -30.89
N GLY A 506 -15.62 -10.79 -30.43
CA GLY A 506 -15.33 -12.15 -30.88
C GLY A 506 -15.56 -12.34 -32.38
N GLU A 507 -16.72 -11.92 -32.88
CA GLU A 507 -17.03 -11.95 -34.31
C GLU A 507 -16.02 -11.14 -35.14
N LEU A 508 -15.62 -9.96 -34.62
CA LEU A 508 -14.58 -9.14 -35.24
C LEU A 508 -13.25 -9.92 -35.28
N ALA A 509 -12.75 -10.39 -34.13
CA ALA A 509 -11.47 -11.08 -33.98
C ALA A 509 -11.36 -12.31 -34.89
N ASP A 510 -12.43 -13.12 -34.97
CA ASP A 510 -12.49 -14.28 -35.86
C ASP A 510 -12.34 -13.89 -37.34
N ARG A 511 -12.80 -12.71 -37.75
CA ARG A 511 -12.74 -12.28 -39.16
C ARG A 511 -11.47 -11.50 -39.50
N ILE A 512 -10.84 -10.84 -38.53
CA ILE A 512 -9.66 -10.00 -38.79
C ILE A 512 -8.31 -10.70 -38.49
N PHE A 513 -8.31 -11.80 -37.75
CA PHE A 513 -7.07 -12.52 -37.44
C PHE A 513 -6.71 -13.52 -38.54
N TYR A 514 -5.52 -13.32 -39.13
CA TYR A 514 -4.83 -14.31 -39.96
C TYR A 514 -3.38 -14.43 -39.51
N GLU A 515 -2.94 -15.65 -39.20
CA GLU A 515 -1.64 -15.90 -38.55
C GLU A 515 -0.44 -15.44 -39.39
N HIS A 516 -0.51 -15.61 -40.71
CA HIS A 516 0.61 -15.26 -41.59
C HIS A 516 0.89 -13.76 -41.59
N GLY A 517 -0.08 -12.90 -41.26
CA GLY A 517 0.16 -11.46 -41.09
C GLY A 517 0.92 -11.09 -39.81
N LEU A 518 1.27 -12.06 -38.96
CA LEU A 518 2.27 -11.86 -37.89
C LEU A 518 3.71 -11.96 -38.41
N GLN A 519 3.92 -12.42 -39.64
CA GLN A 519 5.24 -12.56 -40.24
C GLN A 519 5.66 -11.24 -40.87
N LEU A 520 6.87 -10.78 -40.54
CA LEU A 520 7.41 -9.54 -41.07
C LEU A 520 7.47 -9.58 -42.61
N GLY A 521 6.85 -8.60 -43.26
CA GLY A 521 6.83 -8.48 -44.72
C GLY A 521 5.79 -9.34 -45.44
N VAL A 522 4.92 -10.04 -44.70
CA VAL A 522 3.80 -10.81 -45.26
C VAL A 522 2.50 -10.03 -45.06
N ASN A 523 1.89 -9.62 -46.16
CA ASN A 523 0.58 -8.96 -46.16
C ASN A 523 -0.54 -9.99 -46.29
N TYR A 524 -1.72 -9.64 -45.79
CA TYR A 524 -2.95 -10.38 -46.06
C TYR A 524 -3.22 -10.44 -47.57
N THR A 525 -3.85 -11.52 -48.03
CA THR A 525 -4.33 -11.60 -49.41
C THR A 525 -5.42 -10.56 -49.67
N ALA A 526 -5.65 -10.21 -50.94
CA ALA A 526 -6.70 -9.25 -51.30
C ALA A 526 -8.09 -9.67 -50.78
N HIS A 527 -8.38 -10.97 -50.79
CA HIS A 527 -9.62 -11.50 -50.26
C HIS A 527 -9.72 -11.38 -48.73
N GLU A 528 -8.64 -11.68 -48.01
CA GLU A 528 -8.60 -11.55 -46.55
C GLU A 528 -8.71 -10.08 -46.12
N MET A 529 -8.07 -9.15 -46.84
CA MET A 529 -8.22 -7.72 -46.62
C MET A 529 -9.66 -7.25 -46.86
N GLU A 530 -10.33 -7.74 -47.90
CA GLU A 530 -11.76 -7.46 -48.14
C GLU A 530 -12.64 -7.97 -46.99
N CYS A 531 -12.39 -9.20 -46.51
CA CYS A 531 -13.08 -9.76 -45.35
C CYS A 531 -12.84 -8.96 -44.06
N CYS A 532 -11.60 -8.51 -43.83
CA CYS A 532 -11.24 -7.64 -42.71
C CYS A 532 -11.99 -6.30 -42.78
N GLN A 533 -11.97 -5.65 -43.94
CA GLN A 533 -12.62 -4.35 -44.13
C GLN A 533 -14.13 -4.44 -43.91
N LEU A 534 -14.75 -5.53 -44.38
CA LEU A 534 -16.17 -5.79 -44.15
C LEU A 534 -16.46 -5.98 -42.66
N ALA A 535 -15.64 -6.76 -41.95
CA ALA A 535 -15.80 -6.99 -40.51
C ALA A 535 -15.64 -5.70 -39.68
N ILE A 536 -14.65 -4.85 -40.04
CA ILE A 536 -14.44 -3.55 -39.39
C ILE A 536 -15.64 -2.64 -39.64
N THR A 537 -16.17 -2.61 -40.87
CA THR A 537 -17.33 -1.78 -41.22
C THR A 537 -18.59 -2.21 -40.45
N GLU A 538 -18.82 -3.51 -40.33
CA GLU A 538 -19.92 -4.06 -39.54
C GLU A 538 -19.77 -3.74 -38.05
N PHE A 539 -18.54 -3.86 -37.51
CA PHE A 539 -18.28 -3.51 -36.11
C PHE A 539 -18.39 -1.99 -35.88
N ASP A 540 -18.00 -1.14 -36.82
CA ASP A 540 -18.19 0.31 -36.74
C ASP A 540 -19.68 0.69 -36.67
N ALA A 541 -20.51 0.03 -37.49
CA ALA A 541 -21.96 0.23 -37.43
C ALA A 541 -22.54 -0.20 -36.07
N PHE A 542 -22.06 -1.33 -35.54
CA PHE A 542 -22.43 -1.78 -34.19
C PHE A 542 -21.95 -0.81 -33.10
N PHE A 543 -20.67 -0.41 -33.15
CA PHE A 543 -20.05 0.50 -32.19
C PHE A 543 -20.73 1.87 -32.16
N ALA A 544 -21.17 2.38 -33.32
CA ALA A 544 -21.97 3.60 -33.39
C ALA A 544 -23.40 3.44 -32.84
N SER A 545 -23.93 2.20 -32.84
CA SER A 545 -25.29 1.91 -32.37
C SER A 545 -25.42 1.66 -30.86
N ILE A 546 -24.33 1.33 -30.17
CA ILE A 546 -24.33 1.12 -28.72
C ILE A 546 -24.34 2.45 -27.96
N HIS A 547 -24.81 2.43 -26.71
CA HIS A 547 -24.96 3.62 -25.87
C HIS A 547 -23.59 4.32 -25.63
N PRO A 548 -23.51 5.67 -25.58
CA PRO A 548 -22.23 6.38 -25.42
C PRO A 548 -21.42 5.95 -24.19
N GLN A 549 -22.09 5.69 -23.07
CA GLN A 549 -21.41 5.19 -21.86
C GLN A 549 -20.76 3.81 -22.08
N GLU A 550 -21.39 2.96 -22.90
CA GLU A 550 -20.85 1.65 -23.27
C GLU A 550 -19.64 1.80 -24.20
N GLN A 551 -19.66 2.79 -25.09
CA GLN A 551 -18.53 3.14 -25.95
C GLN A 551 -17.34 3.64 -25.13
N ASP A 552 -17.58 4.52 -24.16
CA ASP A 552 -16.55 5.04 -23.27
C ASP A 552 -15.97 3.91 -22.39
N ALA A 553 -16.83 3.04 -21.87
CA ALA A 553 -16.41 1.87 -21.09
C ALA A 553 -15.55 0.92 -21.93
N LEU A 554 -15.96 0.64 -23.17
CA LEU A 554 -15.18 -0.18 -24.10
C LEU A 554 -13.85 0.50 -24.46
N ASN A 555 -13.85 1.79 -24.77
CA ASN A 555 -12.63 2.54 -25.10
C ASN A 555 -11.61 2.59 -23.96
N ALA A 556 -12.11 2.62 -22.72
CA ALA A 556 -11.30 2.64 -21.51
C ALA A 556 -10.72 1.26 -21.14
N GLN A 557 -11.15 0.16 -21.79
CA GLN A 557 -10.64 -1.17 -21.48
C GLN A 557 -9.12 -1.24 -21.67
N THR A 558 -8.43 -1.63 -20.61
CA THR A 558 -7.00 -1.92 -20.63
C THR A 558 -6.77 -3.36 -21.06
N ILE A 559 -5.82 -3.57 -21.98
CA ILE A 559 -5.51 -4.88 -22.56
C ILE A 559 -4.01 -5.13 -22.44
N THR A 560 -3.64 -6.18 -21.71
CA THR A 560 -2.24 -6.55 -21.46
C THR A 560 -1.89 -7.84 -22.18
N LEU A 561 -1.03 -7.76 -23.21
CA LEU A 561 -0.60 -8.90 -24.01
C LEU A 561 0.80 -9.38 -23.58
N PHE A 562 0.91 -10.68 -23.27
CA PHE A 562 2.18 -11.33 -22.96
C PHE A 562 2.88 -11.83 -24.22
N ASN A 563 4.07 -11.30 -24.53
CA ASN A 563 4.84 -11.71 -25.70
C ASN A 563 5.76 -12.90 -25.40
N ARG A 564 6.14 -13.65 -26.44
CA ARG A 564 7.01 -14.84 -26.34
C ARG A 564 8.40 -14.57 -25.77
N ASN A 565 8.90 -13.33 -25.86
CA ASN A 565 10.18 -12.91 -25.30
C ASN A 565 10.07 -12.52 -23.81
N GLY A 566 8.91 -12.70 -23.18
CA GLY A 566 8.65 -12.26 -21.81
C GLY A 566 8.37 -10.76 -21.67
N SER A 567 8.29 -10.00 -22.77
CA SER A 567 7.87 -8.60 -22.70
C SER A 567 6.35 -8.49 -22.61
N LEU A 568 5.89 -7.47 -21.89
CA LEU A 568 4.49 -7.11 -21.76
C LEU A 568 4.19 -5.89 -22.62
N GLN A 569 3.05 -5.90 -23.29
CA GLN A 569 2.53 -4.71 -23.96
C GLN A 569 1.13 -4.44 -23.45
N THR A 570 0.91 -3.22 -22.96
CA THR A 570 -0.39 -2.76 -22.47
C THR A 570 -0.90 -1.65 -23.37
N LYS A 571 -2.14 -1.79 -23.86
CA LYS A 571 -2.82 -0.79 -24.68
C LYS A 571 -4.28 -0.69 -24.26
N THR A 572 -4.88 0.49 -24.44
CA THR A 572 -6.33 0.61 -24.32
C THR A 572 -7.01 0.13 -25.59
N PHE A 573 -8.27 -0.33 -25.49
CA PHE A 573 -9.05 -0.69 -26.67
C PHE A 573 -9.11 0.47 -27.68
N LYS A 574 -9.23 1.71 -27.21
CA LYS A 574 -9.22 2.90 -28.09
C LYS A 574 -7.96 2.97 -28.96
N ILE A 575 -6.79 2.69 -28.39
CA ILE A 575 -5.52 2.68 -29.13
C ILE A 575 -5.52 1.52 -30.13
N VAL A 576 -5.84 0.31 -29.68
CA VAL A 576 -5.87 -0.90 -30.53
C VAL A 576 -6.83 -0.74 -31.70
N TYR A 577 -8.01 -0.17 -31.46
CA TYR A 577 -9.04 0.03 -32.47
C TYR A 577 -8.66 1.13 -33.47
N ASN A 578 -8.01 2.20 -33.02
CA ASN A 578 -7.44 3.21 -33.91
C ASN A 578 -6.32 2.65 -34.78
N GLU A 579 -5.48 1.76 -34.25
CA GLU A 579 -4.43 1.08 -35.02
C GLU A 579 -5.03 0.19 -36.11
N ILE A 580 -6.13 -0.51 -35.84
CA ILE A 580 -6.88 -1.27 -36.85
C ILE A 580 -7.38 -0.35 -37.98
N LYS A 581 -7.87 0.84 -37.65
CA LYS A 581 -8.37 1.82 -38.64
C LYS A 581 -7.28 2.51 -39.46
N THR A 582 -6.05 2.53 -38.96
CA THR A 582 -4.92 3.24 -39.60
C THR A 582 -3.95 2.30 -40.31
N ASP A 583 -4.41 1.09 -40.66
CA ASP A 583 -3.68 0.08 -41.45
C ASP A 583 -2.38 -0.41 -40.79
N HIS A 584 -2.32 -0.40 -39.45
CA HIS A 584 -1.27 -1.08 -38.70
C HIS A 584 -1.47 -2.60 -38.77
N CYS A 585 -0.50 -3.37 -38.28
CA CYS A 585 -0.51 -4.84 -38.30
C CYS A 585 -1.79 -5.44 -37.67
N MET A 586 -2.81 -5.73 -38.49
CA MET A 586 -4.13 -6.20 -38.04
C MET A 586 -4.03 -7.50 -37.24
N ALA A 587 -3.12 -8.39 -37.60
CA ALA A 587 -2.88 -9.64 -36.89
C ALA A 587 -2.40 -9.42 -35.44
N LEU A 588 -1.61 -8.36 -35.20
CA LEU A 588 -1.15 -7.99 -33.86
C LEU A 588 -2.28 -7.34 -33.07
N CYS A 589 -3.01 -6.39 -33.65
CA CYS A 589 -4.17 -5.78 -32.99
C CYS A 589 -5.25 -6.81 -32.63
N SER A 590 -5.45 -7.79 -33.49
CA SER A 590 -6.34 -8.93 -33.24
C SER A 590 -5.94 -9.71 -31.99
N LYS A 591 -4.65 -9.87 -31.69
CA LYS A 591 -4.20 -10.52 -30.45
C LYS A 591 -4.61 -9.74 -29.20
N PHE A 592 -4.57 -8.40 -29.25
CA PHE A 592 -5.10 -7.58 -28.16
C PHE A 592 -6.62 -7.79 -28.01
N ILE A 593 -7.38 -7.81 -29.11
CA ILE A 593 -8.84 -8.07 -29.03
C ILE A 593 -9.12 -9.47 -28.48
N ILE A 594 -8.37 -10.49 -28.92
CA ILE A 594 -8.47 -11.85 -28.39
C ILE A 594 -8.17 -11.88 -26.89
N GLN A 595 -7.14 -11.16 -26.42
CA GLN A 595 -6.84 -11.06 -24.99
C GLN A 595 -8.01 -10.44 -24.22
N LEU A 596 -8.57 -9.33 -24.72
CA LEU A 596 -9.71 -8.67 -24.08
C LEU A 596 -10.92 -9.61 -23.97
N ILE A 597 -11.20 -10.39 -25.02
CA ILE A 597 -12.30 -11.38 -24.99
C ILE A 597 -12.01 -12.45 -23.94
N LEU A 598 -10.79 -12.97 -23.90
CA LEU A 598 -10.37 -13.97 -22.94
C LEU A 598 -10.40 -13.44 -21.50
N ASP A 599 -10.09 -12.16 -21.30
CA ASP A 599 -10.18 -11.50 -20.00
C ASP A 599 -11.61 -11.55 -19.47
N TYR A 600 -12.64 -11.44 -20.31
CA TYR A 600 -14.05 -11.60 -19.89
C TYR A 600 -14.53 -13.07 -19.91
N ASN A 601 -14.02 -13.89 -20.83
CA ASN A 601 -14.40 -15.28 -21.01
C ASN A 601 -13.22 -16.14 -21.49
N ALA A 602 -12.48 -16.70 -20.54
CA ALA A 602 -11.33 -17.55 -20.82
C ALA A 602 -11.68 -18.83 -21.62
N GLU A 603 -12.95 -19.27 -21.56
CA GLU A 603 -13.44 -20.45 -22.29
C GLU A 603 -14.00 -20.12 -23.68
N HIS A 604 -13.87 -18.87 -24.15
CA HIS A 604 -14.34 -18.48 -25.48
C HIS A 604 -13.69 -19.37 -26.55
N ILE A 605 -14.54 -19.87 -27.46
CA ILE A 605 -14.15 -20.75 -28.57
C ILE A 605 -14.11 -19.88 -29.83
N PHE A 606 -12.91 -19.62 -30.31
CA PHE A 606 -12.67 -18.93 -31.57
C PHE A 606 -12.72 -19.93 -32.74
N LYS A 607 -12.64 -19.42 -33.98
CA LYS A 607 -12.45 -20.27 -35.17
C LYS A 607 -11.22 -21.19 -35.03
N PRO A 608 -11.20 -22.38 -35.68
CA PRO A 608 -10.13 -23.37 -35.51
C PRO A 608 -8.71 -22.80 -35.68
N GLU A 609 -8.54 -21.86 -36.62
CA GLU A 609 -7.26 -21.22 -36.92
C GLU A 609 -6.69 -20.40 -35.75
N ILE A 610 -7.53 -19.96 -34.82
CA ILE A 610 -7.12 -19.29 -33.58
C ILE A 610 -7.06 -20.32 -32.44
N ASN A 611 -8.08 -21.17 -32.33
CA ASN A 611 -8.27 -22.06 -31.18
C ASN A 611 -7.17 -23.13 -31.06
N ASP A 612 -6.58 -23.56 -32.19
CA ASP A 612 -5.53 -24.57 -32.22
C ASP A 612 -4.12 -24.00 -31.94
N LYS A 613 -4.02 -22.70 -31.61
CA LYS A 613 -2.72 -22.04 -31.43
C LYS A 613 -2.16 -22.23 -30.03
N SER A 614 -0.89 -22.63 -29.97
CA SER A 614 -0.17 -22.85 -28.71
C SER A 614 -0.07 -21.61 -27.81
N TRP A 615 -0.08 -20.40 -28.39
CA TRP A 615 -0.05 -19.15 -27.62
C TRP A 615 -1.40 -18.82 -26.97
N LEU A 616 -2.52 -19.36 -27.46
CA LEU A 616 -3.84 -19.10 -26.88
C LEU A 616 -3.98 -19.70 -25.48
N GLY A 617 -3.36 -20.86 -25.25
CA GLY A 617 -3.27 -21.46 -23.91
C GLY A 617 -2.60 -20.53 -22.91
N ASN A 618 -1.50 -19.87 -23.31
CA ASN A 618 -0.85 -18.87 -22.46
C ASN A 618 -1.76 -17.66 -22.21
N MET A 619 -2.49 -17.17 -23.21
CA MET A 619 -3.39 -16.03 -23.02
C MET A 619 -4.56 -16.36 -22.08
N ARG A 620 -5.10 -17.58 -22.15
CA ARG A 620 -6.12 -18.07 -21.20
C ARG A 620 -5.59 -18.12 -19.76
N LEU A 621 -4.34 -18.55 -19.58
CA LEU A 621 -3.68 -18.59 -18.26
C LEU A 621 -3.48 -17.20 -17.66
N HIS A 622 -3.21 -16.19 -18.50
CA HIS A 622 -2.95 -14.80 -18.08
C HIS A 622 -4.19 -13.90 -18.17
N SER A 623 -5.38 -14.47 -18.35
CA SER A 623 -6.63 -13.70 -18.36
C SER A 623 -6.82 -12.92 -17.05
N VAL A 624 -7.17 -11.64 -17.16
CA VAL A 624 -7.45 -10.75 -16.01
C VAL A 624 -8.81 -11.05 -15.36
N LYS A 625 -9.67 -11.82 -16.03
CA LYS A 625 -10.91 -12.40 -15.46
C LYS A 625 -11.95 -11.34 -15.05
N LYS A 626 -12.18 -10.39 -15.96
CA LYS A 626 -13.18 -9.30 -15.89
C LYS A 626 -14.61 -9.82 -15.82
N VAL A 627 -15.51 -8.96 -15.32
CA VAL A 627 -16.94 -9.27 -15.11
C VAL A 627 -17.78 -8.43 -16.06
N TYR A 628 -18.75 -9.05 -16.73
CA TYR A 628 -19.66 -8.35 -17.64
C TYR A 628 -20.52 -7.34 -16.90
N GLN A 629 -20.95 -6.29 -17.62
CA GLN A 629 -21.81 -5.23 -17.09
C GLN A 629 -23.13 -5.79 -16.51
N GLU A 630 -23.72 -6.80 -17.14
CA GLU A 630 -24.96 -7.44 -16.70
C GLU A 630 -24.83 -8.12 -15.33
N TYR A 631 -23.58 -8.44 -14.93
CA TYR A 631 -23.25 -9.05 -13.64
C TYR A 631 -22.45 -8.10 -12.74
N HIS A 632 -22.35 -6.81 -13.10
CA HIS A 632 -21.62 -5.79 -12.34
C HIS A 632 -22.46 -5.33 -11.13
N ILE A 633 -22.61 -6.22 -10.15
CA ILE A 633 -23.25 -5.96 -8.86
C ILE A 633 -22.19 -5.70 -7.79
N GLU A 634 -22.56 -4.94 -6.75
CA GLU A 634 -21.69 -4.72 -5.59
C GLU A 634 -21.18 -6.05 -4.99
N GLN A 635 -19.96 -6.05 -4.47
CA GLN A 635 -19.31 -7.29 -4.01
C GLN A 635 -20.09 -7.93 -2.86
N ASP A 636 -20.64 -7.13 -1.95
CA ASP A 636 -21.49 -7.59 -0.86
C ASP A 636 -22.81 -8.19 -1.36
N LYS A 637 -23.39 -7.58 -2.41
CA LYS A 637 -24.59 -8.12 -3.07
C LYS A 637 -24.29 -9.44 -3.77
N ALA A 638 -23.13 -9.57 -4.43
CA ALA A 638 -22.68 -10.83 -5.03
C ALA A 638 -22.46 -11.90 -3.97
N MET A 639 -21.81 -11.56 -2.85
CA MET A 639 -21.60 -12.48 -1.74
C MET A 639 -22.93 -12.97 -1.18
N ARG A 640 -23.87 -12.06 -0.94
CA ARG A 640 -25.21 -12.40 -0.48
C ARG A 640 -25.93 -13.35 -1.46
N ARG A 641 -25.86 -13.10 -2.77
CA ARG A 641 -26.46 -13.99 -3.78
C ARG A 641 -25.80 -15.37 -3.78
N ILE A 642 -24.47 -15.45 -3.62
CA ILE A 642 -23.75 -16.72 -3.48
C ILE A 642 -24.19 -17.48 -2.23
N LEU A 643 -24.35 -16.80 -1.10
CA LEU A 643 -24.82 -17.43 0.14
C LEU A 643 -26.25 -17.95 0.01
N ILE A 644 -27.13 -17.21 -0.68
CA ILE A 644 -28.49 -17.66 -1.02
C ILE A 644 -28.44 -18.91 -1.91
N LEU A 645 -27.56 -18.93 -2.92
CA LEU A 645 -27.37 -20.10 -3.78
C LEU A 645 -26.91 -21.32 -2.98
N ALA A 646 -25.91 -21.16 -2.11
CA ALA A 646 -25.42 -22.22 -1.24
C ALA A 646 -26.52 -22.74 -0.30
N LEU A 647 -27.28 -21.84 0.32
CA LEU A 647 -28.41 -22.20 1.17
C LEU A 647 -29.45 -23.00 0.38
N SER A 648 -29.79 -22.55 -0.84
CA SER A 648 -30.75 -23.25 -1.69
C SER A 648 -30.26 -24.65 -2.07
N LEU A 649 -28.96 -24.82 -2.33
CA LEU A 649 -28.35 -26.12 -2.63
C LEU A 649 -28.37 -27.05 -1.42
N LEU A 650 -28.16 -26.53 -0.22
CA LEU A 650 -28.15 -27.32 1.01
C LEU A 650 -29.54 -27.74 1.49
N THR A 651 -30.58 -27.00 1.09
CA THR A 651 -31.93 -27.14 1.66
C THR A 651 -32.99 -27.62 0.66
N THR A 652 -32.73 -27.53 -0.64
CA THR A 652 -33.66 -28.03 -1.67
C THR A 652 -33.59 -29.56 -1.75
N PRO A 653 -34.72 -30.28 -1.62
CA PRO A 653 -34.74 -31.73 -1.76
C PRO A 653 -34.76 -32.11 -3.24
N PHE A 654 -33.59 -32.09 -3.89
CA PHE A 654 -33.49 -32.49 -5.28
C PHE A 654 -33.86 -33.97 -5.45
N SER A 655 -34.64 -34.25 -6.48
CA SER A 655 -34.96 -35.60 -6.94
C SER A 655 -34.41 -35.80 -8.36
N GLY A 656 -34.16 -37.03 -8.77
CA GLY A 656 -33.65 -37.33 -10.11
C GLY A 656 -32.85 -38.62 -10.18
N TRP A 657 -32.49 -39.02 -11.41
CA TRP A 657 -31.83 -40.30 -11.69
C TRP A 657 -30.32 -40.28 -11.42
N SER A 658 -29.70 -39.09 -11.40
CA SER A 658 -28.26 -38.91 -11.15
C SER A 658 -28.06 -37.88 -10.04
N LEU A 659 -28.09 -38.36 -8.79
CA LEU A 659 -27.84 -37.55 -7.60
C LEU A 659 -26.58 -38.03 -6.88
N GLU A 660 -25.69 -37.09 -6.57
CA GLU A 660 -24.48 -37.32 -5.77
C GLU A 660 -24.70 -36.78 -4.36
N GLU A 661 -24.29 -37.53 -3.34
CA GLU A 661 -24.27 -37.02 -1.97
C GLU A 661 -23.04 -36.13 -1.78
N HIS A 662 -23.26 -34.91 -1.32
CA HIS A 662 -22.21 -33.94 -1.01
C HIS A 662 -22.41 -33.39 0.39
N GLU A 663 -21.30 -33.27 1.13
CA GLU A 663 -21.26 -32.67 2.46
C GLU A 663 -20.57 -31.31 2.38
N PHE A 664 -21.22 -30.27 2.90
CA PHE A 664 -20.63 -28.95 2.98
C PHE A 664 -21.04 -28.28 4.30
N LEU A 665 -20.05 -27.73 5.02
CA LEU A 665 -20.20 -27.15 6.36
C LEU A 665 -20.93 -28.06 7.37
N GLY A 666 -20.70 -29.38 7.28
CA GLY A 666 -21.30 -30.39 8.16
C GLY A 666 -22.74 -30.79 7.80
N ARG A 667 -23.26 -30.34 6.65
CA ARG A 667 -24.57 -30.73 6.15
C ARG A 667 -24.46 -31.53 4.86
N LYS A 668 -25.17 -32.67 4.83
CA LYS A 668 -25.28 -33.53 3.65
C LYS A 668 -26.54 -33.22 2.86
N ASN A 669 -26.41 -33.11 1.55
CA ASN A 669 -27.55 -33.13 0.63
C ASN A 669 -27.23 -33.92 -0.64
N ARG A 670 -28.28 -34.38 -1.34
CA ARG A 670 -28.15 -35.07 -2.63
C ARG A 670 -28.37 -34.05 -3.75
N LEU A 671 -27.33 -33.80 -4.55
CA LEU A 671 -27.33 -32.77 -5.59
C LEU A 671 -27.34 -33.39 -6.98
N THR A 672 -27.99 -32.72 -7.94
CA THR A 672 -27.82 -33.03 -9.36
C THR A 672 -26.44 -32.61 -9.85
N GLY A 673 -25.97 -33.11 -10.99
CA GLY A 673 -24.69 -32.67 -11.58
C GLY A 673 -24.60 -31.14 -11.77
N THR A 674 -25.72 -30.47 -12.04
CA THR A 674 -25.81 -28.99 -12.04
C THR A 674 -25.55 -28.41 -10.65
N GLY A 675 -26.20 -28.95 -9.62
CA GLY A 675 -26.01 -28.51 -8.23
C GLY A 675 -24.58 -28.76 -7.71
N VAL A 676 -23.97 -29.89 -8.07
CA VAL A 676 -22.58 -30.22 -7.73
C VAL A 676 -21.62 -29.21 -8.32
N PHE A 677 -21.81 -28.85 -9.60
CA PHE A 677 -20.97 -27.84 -10.24
C PHE A 677 -21.08 -26.49 -9.54
N VAL A 678 -22.31 -26.04 -9.23
CA VAL A 678 -22.52 -24.76 -8.55
C VAL A 678 -21.91 -24.78 -7.15
N LEU A 679 -22.11 -25.86 -6.37
CA LEU A 679 -21.55 -25.99 -5.02
C LEU A 679 -20.02 -25.93 -5.04
N LYS A 680 -19.37 -26.72 -5.90
CA LYS A 680 -17.90 -26.72 -6.03
C LYS A 680 -17.34 -25.35 -6.42
N LYS A 681 -18.08 -24.59 -7.22
CA LYS A 681 -17.69 -23.24 -7.62
C LYS A 681 -17.76 -22.23 -6.47
N ILE A 682 -18.82 -22.27 -5.66
CA ILE A 682 -19.03 -21.29 -4.59
C ILE A 682 -18.34 -21.64 -3.27
N GLU A 683 -17.99 -22.92 -3.05
CA GLU A 683 -17.35 -23.40 -1.82
C GLU A 683 -16.06 -22.63 -1.48
N GLY A 684 -15.18 -22.40 -2.47
CA GLY A 684 -13.94 -21.64 -2.27
C GLY A 684 -14.18 -20.17 -1.85
N VAL A 685 -15.27 -19.57 -2.33
CA VAL A 685 -15.66 -18.20 -1.96
C VAL A 685 -16.17 -18.15 -0.53
N ILE A 686 -16.97 -19.13 -0.12
CA ILE A 686 -17.57 -19.21 1.23
C ILE A 686 -16.54 -19.57 2.29
N THR A 687 -15.61 -20.47 1.98
CA THR A 687 -14.53 -20.90 2.88
C THR A 687 -13.36 -19.91 2.97
N GLY A 688 -13.40 -18.81 2.20
CA GLY A 688 -12.43 -17.72 2.31
C GLY A 688 -11.19 -17.88 1.42
N ILE A 689 -11.10 -18.98 0.68
CA ILE A 689 -9.97 -19.31 -0.21
C ILE A 689 -9.94 -18.37 -1.43
N ASP A 690 -11.10 -17.90 -1.92
CA ASP A 690 -11.20 -17.10 -3.16
C ASP A 690 -12.12 -15.86 -3.01
N THR A 691 -11.95 -15.08 -1.93
CA THR A 691 -12.83 -13.92 -1.62
C THR A 691 -12.73 -12.74 -2.59
N LEU A 692 -11.70 -12.72 -3.44
CA LEU A 692 -11.49 -11.65 -4.42
C LEU A 692 -12.26 -11.89 -5.73
N CYS A 693 -12.77 -13.10 -5.93
CA CYS A 693 -13.50 -13.48 -7.15
C CYS A 693 -15.02 -13.58 -6.95
N THR A 694 -15.62 -13.07 -5.87
CA THR A 694 -17.06 -13.24 -5.57
C THR A 694 -17.98 -12.86 -6.75
N ARG A 695 -17.78 -11.68 -7.36
CA ARG A 695 -18.56 -11.22 -8.52
C ARG A 695 -18.42 -12.15 -9.72
N ARG A 696 -17.20 -12.64 -9.94
CA ARG A 696 -16.87 -13.54 -11.03
C ARG A 696 -17.43 -14.93 -10.81
N CYS A 697 -17.26 -15.49 -9.62
CA CYS A 697 -17.87 -16.77 -9.25
C CYS A 697 -19.38 -16.72 -9.45
N TYR A 698 -20.01 -15.60 -9.07
CA TYR A 698 -21.41 -15.35 -9.34
C TYR A 698 -21.72 -15.35 -10.85
N GLN A 699 -20.96 -14.59 -11.66
CA GLN A 699 -21.10 -14.60 -13.12
C GLN A 699 -20.95 -16.01 -13.73
N GLU A 700 -19.90 -16.77 -13.36
CA GLU A 700 -19.66 -18.12 -13.88
C GLU A 700 -20.82 -19.07 -13.57
N VAL A 701 -21.38 -18.96 -12.36
CA VAL A 701 -22.57 -19.71 -11.97
C VAL A 701 -23.78 -19.27 -12.80
N MET A 702 -24.03 -17.97 -12.94
CA MET A 702 -25.17 -17.46 -13.71
C MET A 702 -25.09 -17.84 -15.19
N GLU A 703 -23.92 -17.76 -15.80
CA GLU A 703 -23.67 -18.16 -17.18
C GLU A 703 -23.88 -19.66 -17.39
N PHE A 704 -23.34 -20.48 -16.48
CA PHE A 704 -23.58 -21.91 -16.48
C PHE A 704 -25.07 -22.25 -16.38
N LEU A 705 -25.81 -21.57 -15.49
CA LEU A 705 -27.23 -21.79 -15.30
C LEU A 705 -28.05 -21.34 -16.51
N HIS A 706 -27.74 -20.19 -17.13
CA HIS A 706 -28.36 -19.74 -18.38
C HIS A 706 -28.14 -20.76 -19.50
N LYS A 707 -26.89 -21.21 -19.69
CA LYS A 707 -26.55 -22.24 -20.69
C LYS A 707 -27.34 -23.52 -20.43
N LYS A 708 -27.36 -23.99 -19.18
CA LYS A 708 -28.07 -25.21 -18.81
C LYS A 708 -29.57 -25.06 -19.01
N TYR A 709 -30.17 -23.91 -18.70
CA TYR A 709 -31.60 -23.67 -18.89
C TYR A 709 -32.00 -23.66 -20.36
N ASN A 710 -31.17 -23.08 -21.22
CA ASN A 710 -31.42 -22.93 -22.66
C ASN A 710 -30.90 -24.12 -23.51
N GLU A 711 -30.34 -25.17 -22.90
CA GLU A 711 -29.86 -26.35 -23.62
C GLU A 711 -31.00 -27.04 -24.39
N ALA A 712 -30.97 -26.92 -25.73
CA ALA A 712 -31.97 -27.47 -26.64
C ALA A 712 -31.97 -29.01 -26.74
N ASN A 713 -31.04 -29.70 -26.07
CA ASN A 713 -30.93 -31.15 -26.15
C ASN A 713 -32.09 -31.81 -25.37
N PRO A 714 -33.01 -32.51 -26.05
CA PRO A 714 -34.21 -33.06 -25.43
C PRO A 714 -33.90 -34.14 -24.39
N ILE A 715 -32.77 -34.85 -24.51
CA ILE A 715 -32.37 -35.91 -23.57
C ILE A 715 -31.90 -35.31 -22.23
N SER A 716 -31.08 -34.24 -22.28
CA SER A 716 -30.62 -33.55 -21.07
C SER A 716 -31.74 -32.74 -20.39
N SER A 717 -32.75 -32.31 -21.14
CA SER A 717 -33.95 -31.68 -20.60
C SER A 717 -34.88 -32.70 -19.94
N PHE A 718 -35.07 -33.87 -20.58
CA PHE A 718 -35.91 -34.97 -20.08
C PHE A 718 -35.36 -35.65 -18.82
N LEU A 719 -34.03 -35.74 -18.67
CA LEU A 719 -33.39 -36.36 -17.49
C LEU A 719 -33.34 -35.44 -16.26
N ARG A 720 -33.67 -34.15 -16.39
CA ARG A 720 -33.71 -33.22 -15.26
C ARG A 720 -35.07 -33.27 -14.58
N SER A 721 -35.05 -33.33 -13.25
CA SER A 721 -36.28 -33.24 -12.48
C SER A 721 -36.92 -31.86 -12.61
N GLU A 722 -38.26 -31.83 -12.54
CA GLU A 722 -39.05 -30.60 -12.53
C GLU A 722 -38.59 -29.65 -11.40
N ILE A 723 -38.17 -30.20 -10.25
CA ILE A 723 -37.61 -29.44 -9.13
C ILE A 723 -36.34 -28.69 -9.55
N THR A 724 -35.45 -29.34 -10.28
CA THR A 724 -34.20 -28.72 -10.76
C THR A 724 -34.49 -27.60 -11.76
N ILE A 725 -35.45 -27.80 -12.67
CA ILE A 725 -35.84 -26.78 -13.65
C ILE A 725 -36.46 -25.57 -12.96
N LYS A 726 -37.37 -25.80 -11.99
CA LYS A 726 -37.97 -24.72 -11.18
C LYS A 726 -36.91 -23.96 -10.38
N TRP A 727 -35.94 -24.68 -9.80
CA TRP A 727 -34.83 -24.06 -9.07
C TRP A 727 -33.97 -23.18 -9.98
N ILE A 728 -33.53 -23.67 -11.14
CA ILE A 728 -32.77 -22.87 -12.12
C ILE A 728 -33.59 -21.65 -12.53
N LYS A 729 -34.87 -21.83 -12.89
CA LYS A 729 -35.75 -20.74 -13.29
C LYS A 729 -35.88 -19.68 -12.19
N SER A 730 -36.03 -20.09 -10.93
CA SER A 730 -36.12 -19.14 -9.81
C SER A 730 -34.85 -18.29 -9.62
N ILE A 731 -33.68 -18.82 -10.01
CA ILE A 731 -32.42 -18.07 -9.98
C ILE A 731 -32.36 -17.07 -11.14
N LEU A 732 -32.73 -17.53 -12.34
CA LEU A 732 -32.67 -16.71 -13.55
C LEU A 732 -33.71 -15.58 -13.56
N ASP A 733 -34.91 -15.85 -13.03
CA ASP A 733 -36.00 -14.87 -12.88
C ASP A 733 -35.82 -13.97 -11.63
N GLU A 734 -34.65 -14.04 -10.97
CA GLU A 734 -34.30 -13.37 -9.71
C GLU A 734 -35.21 -13.64 -8.49
N GLN A 735 -36.23 -14.50 -8.62
CA GLN A 735 -37.18 -14.86 -7.55
C GLN A 735 -36.48 -15.44 -6.30
N LEU A 736 -35.40 -16.20 -6.47
CA LEU A 736 -34.63 -16.76 -5.37
C LEU A 736 -33.96 -15.66 -4.52
N PHE A 737 -33.69 -14.50 -5.11
CA PHE A 737 -33.00 -13.39 -4.47
C PHE A 737 -33.95 -12.34 -3.88
N GLU A 738 -35.26 -12.59 -3.90
CA GLU A 738 -36.25 -11.70 -3.30
C GLU A 738 -35.96 -11.48 -1.79
N PRO A 739 -36.03 -10.23 -1.30
CA PRO A 739 -35.78 -9.93 0.10
C PRO A 739 -36.68 -10.73 1.04
N CYS A 740 -36.11 -11.24 2.13
CA CYS A 740 -36.83 -11.87 3.24
C CYS A 740 -37.70 -13.10 2.85
N MET A 741 -37.47 -13.71 1.68
CA MET A 741 -38.08 -14.99 1.29
C MET A 741 -37.17 -16.17 1.63
N TYR A 742 -35.87 -16.06 1.29
CA TYR A 742 -34.92 -17.15 1.38
C TYR A 742 -33.72 -16.87 2.29
N TRP A 743 -33.47 -15.61 2.63
CA TRP A 743 -32.31 -15.21 3.42
C TRP A 743 -32.65 -14.09 4.39
N PHE A 744 -32.16 -14.25 5.62
CA PHE A 744 -32.22 -13.24 6.66
C PHE A 744 -30.81 -12.97 7.16
N GLU A 745 -30.49 -11.70 7.42
CA GLU A 745 -29.25 -11.41 8.13
C GLU A 745 -29.31 -12.04 9.52
N PRO A 746 -28.30 -12.79 9.96
CA PRO A 746 -28.33 -13.51 11.24
C PRO A 746 -28.70 -12.63 12.44
N GLU A 747 -28.27 -11.38 12.44
CA GLU A 747 -28.58 -10.38 13.46
C GLU A 747 -30.08 -10.04 13.48
N LEU A 748 -30.65 -9.80 12.29
CA LEU A 748 -32.09 -9.58 12.10
C LEU A 748 -32.91 -10.80 12.54
N LEU A 749 -32.43 -11.98 12.16
CA LEU A 749 -33.08 -13.24 12.45
C LEU A 749 -33.11 -13.49 13.96
N TYR A 750 -31.97 -13.33 14.64
CA TYR A 750 -31.86 -13.53 16.08
C TYR A 750 -32.74 -12.54 16.85
N LEU A 751 -32.71 -11.25 16.51
CA LEU A 751 -33.58 -10.24 17.11
C LEU A 751 -35.06 -10.55 16.92
N GLY A 752 -35.44 -10.93 15.70
CA GLY A 752 -36.82 -11.28 15.39
C GLY A 752 -37.30 -12.47 16.21
N LEU A 753 -36.53 -13.55 16.24
CA LEU A 753 -36.88 -14.74 17.02
C LEU A 753 -36.90 -14.45 18.53
N LEU A 754 -35.99 -13.59 19.03
CA LEU A 754 -35.98 -13.16 20.42
C LEU A 754 -37.21 -12.33 20.79
N ARG A 755 -37.68 -11.45 19.89
CA ARG A 755 -38.93 -10.70 20.02
C ARG A 755 -40.12 -11.67 20.08
N TRP A 756 -40.20 -12.57 19.11
CA TRP A 756 -41.28 -13.54 19.00
C TRP A 756 -41.46 -14.36 20.28
N ASN A 757 -40.34 -14.86 20.84
CA ASN A 757 -40.32 -15.63 22.09
C ASN A 757 -40.89 -14.85 23.30
N LYS A 758 -40.86 -13.51 23.25
CA LYS A 758 -41.34 -12.61 24.31
C LYS A 758 -42.78 -12.15 24.10
N THR A 759 -43.16 -11.80 22.88
CA THR A 759 -44.47 -11.20 22.58
C THR A 759 -45.61 -12.20 22.43
N ASP A 760 -45.32 -13.48 22.16
CA ASP A 760 -46.35 -14.43 21.77
C ASP A 760 -46.71 -15.41 22.92
N GLY A 761 -48.01 -15.60 23.17
CA GLY A 761 -48.55 -16.61 24.09
C GLY A 761 -48.62 -18.01 23.48
N SER A 762 -48.11 -18.18 22.26
CA SER A 762 -48.18 -19.42 21.51
C SER A 762 -47.36 -20.56 22.11
N GLY A 763 -47.81 -21.79 21.85
CA GLY A 763 -47.09 -23.02 22.21
C GLY A 763 -45.74 -23.21 21.49
N MET A 764 -45.25 -22.20 20.74
CA MET A 764 -43.97 -22.25 20.01
C MET A 764 -42.77 -21.76 20.83
N LYS A 765 -42.95 -21.27 22.06
CA LYS A 765 -41.84 -20.73 22.89
C LYS A 765 -40.66 -21.68 23.03
N ASP A 766 -40.91 -22.96 23.30
CA ASP A 766 -39.83 -23.94 23.46
C ASP A 766 -39.13 -24.25 22.14
N LEU A 767 -39.87 -24.24 21.02
CA LEU A 767 -39.32 -24.40 19.67
C LEU A 767 -38.43 -23.21 19.28
N VAL A 768 -38.87 -21.98 19.58
CA VAL A 768 -38.12 -20.74 19.31
C VAL A 768 -36.87 -20.66 20.21
N ARG A 769 -36.98 -21.07 21.47
CA ARG A 769 -35.82 -21.16 22.39
C ARG A 769 -34.78 -22.16 21.89
N GLY A 770 -35.23 -23.28 21.32
CA GLY A 770 -34.36 -24.29 20.71
C GLY A 770 -33.53 -23.73 19.56
N ILE A 771 -34.13 -23.00 18.61
CA ILE A 771 -33.38 -22.41 17.49
C ILE A 771 -32.45 -21.29 17.94
N LEU A 772 -32.86 -20.43 18.88
CA LEU A 772 -31.99 -19.40 19.45
C LEU A 772 -30.72 -20.02 20.08
N HIS A 773 -30.87 -21.12 20.83
CA HIS A 773 -29.74 -21.84 21.40
C HIS A 773 -28.81 -22.45 20.33
N GLN A 774 -29.36 -22.94 19.21
CA GLN A 774 -28.55 -23.45 18.11
C GLN A 774 -27.79 -22.34 17.39
N ILE A 775 -28.40 -21.17 17.20
CA ILE A 775 -27.72 -19.98 16.65
C ILE A 775 -26.56 -19.57 17.55
N GLU A 776 -26.80 -19.47 18.86
CA GLU A 776 -25.74 -19.21 19.85
C GLU A 776 -24.62 -20.26 19.77
N LYS A 777 -24.96 -21.55 19.65
CA LYS A 777 -23.98 -22.64 19.52
C LYS A 777 -23.13 -22.52 18.25
N ILE A 778 -23.73 -22.13 17.12
CA ILE A 778 -23.01 -21.90 15.86
C ILE A 778 -22.03 -20.74 16.02
N CYS A 779 -22.44 -19.66 16.71
CA CYS A 779 -21.56 -18.54 17.03
C CYS A 779 -20.42 -18.97 17.98
N LYS A 780 -20.71 -19.82 18.98
CA LYS A 780 -19.74 -20.39 19.95
C LYS A 780 -18.66 -21.25 19.31
N ALA A 781 -19.03 -22.03 18.30
CA ALA A 781 -18.13 -22.99 17.68
C ALA A 781 -16.98 -22.31 16.88
N GLY A 782 -17.11 -21.01 16.57
CA GLY A 782 -16.25 -20.33 15.62
C GLY A 782 -16.53 -20.81 14.19
N ALA A 783 -16.58 -19.90 13.23
CA ALA A 783 -16.50 -20.28 11.83
C ALA A 783 -15.24 -19.71 11.23
N ASP A 784 -14.68 -20.43 10.26
CA ASP A 784 -13.44 -20.03 9.59
C ASP A 784 -13.59 -18.70 8.82
N THR A 785 -14.82 -18.31 8.45
CA THR A 785 -15.12 -17.05 7.74
C THR A 785 -16.47 -16.44 8.10
N ASP A 786 -16.63 -15.13 7.82
CA ASP A 786 -17.90 -14.40 7.94
C ASP A 786 -19.03 -15.04 7.09
N ALA A 787 -18.70 -15.43 5.87
CA ALA A 787 -19.62 -16.11 4.96
C ALA A 787 -20.10 -17.47 5.51
N SER A 788 -19.19 -18.24 6.12
CA SER A 788 -19.46 -19.58 6.62
C SER A 788 -20.45 -19.58 7.81
N TRP A 789 -20.27 -18.71 8.81
CA TRP A 789 -21.22 -18.67 9.94
C TRP A 789 -22.59 -18.15 9.51
N ARG A 790 -22.65 -17.13 8.65
CA ARG A 790 -23.93 -16.58 8.15
C ARG A 790 -24.74 -17.64 7.40
N LEU A 791 -24.05 -18.46 6.59
CA LEU A 791 -24.66 -19.61 5.93
C LEU A 791 -25.13 -20.65 6.94
N LYS A 792 -24.29 -21.07 7.89
CA LYS A 792 -24.68 -22.06 8.93
C LYS A 792 -25.91 -21.62 9.71
N VAL A 793 -26.01 -20.35 10.10
CA VAL A 793 -27.19 -19.80 10.79
C VAL A 793 -28.45 -19.91 9.91
N ASN A 794 -28.37 -19.48 8.65
CA ASN A 794 -29.52 -19.55 7.75
C ASN A 794 -29.92 -21.00 7.39
N VAL A 795 -28.95 -21.91 7.31
CA VAL A 795 -29.18 -23.35 7.13
C VAL A 795 -29.93 -23.94 8.33
N CYS A 796 -29.46 -23.64 9.55
CA CYS A 796 -30.09 -24.05 10.79
C CYS A 796 -31.52 -23.50 10.93
N PHE A 797 -31.71 -22.23 10.59
CA PHE A 797 -33.03 -21.61 10.56
C PHE A 797 -33.97 -22.28 9.56
N ARG A 798 -33.47 -22.61 8.37
CA ARG A 798 -34.29 -23.27 7.35
C ARG A 798 -34.74 -24.66 7.80
N ASP A 799 -33.88 -25.44 8.45
CA ASP A 799 -34.26 -26.74 9.01
C ASP A 799 -35.35 -26.62 10.04
N TRP A 800 -35.16 -25.71 10.99
CA TRP A 800 -36.14 -25.42 12.02
C TRP A 800 -37.48 -25.01 11.40
N LEU A 801 -37.45 -24.11 10.41
CA LEU A 801 -38.65 -23.66 9.72
C LEU A 801 -39.37 -24.82 9.00
N THR A 802 -38.64 -25.70 8.31
CA THR A 802 -39.24 -26.87 7.65
C THR A 802 -39.85 -27.89 8.61
N GLY A 803 -39.42 -27.89 9.88
CA GLY A 803 -40.01 -28.72 10.93
C GLY A 803 -41.32 -28.19 11.51
N LEU A 804 -41.72 -26.96 11.17
CA LEU A 804 -42.97 -26.35 11.63
C LEU A 804 -44.15 -26.68 10.70
N LEU A 805 -45.38 -26.52 11.19
CA LEU A 805 -46.59 -26.59 10.35
C LEU A 805 -46.64 -25.41 9.38
N ALA A 806 -47.26 -25.57 8.21
CA ALA A 806 -47.31 -24.54 7.16
C ALA A 806 -47.88 -23.19 7.65
N GLU A 807 -48.87 -23.22 8.55
CA GLU A 807 -49.44 -22.01 9.16
C GLU A 807 -48.42 -21.28 10.02
N GLN A 808 -47.67 -22.01 10.86
CA GLN A 808 -46.61 -21.49 11.72
C GLN A 808 -45.42 -20.95 10.90
N GLN A 809 -45.06 -21.63 9.82
CA GLN A 809 -44.02 -21.16 8.89
C GLN A 809 -44.38 -19.78 8.32
N ASN A 810 -45.62 -19.63 7.85
CA ASN A 810 -46.10 -18.36 7.32
C ASN A 810 -46.15 -17.26 8.39
N GLU A 811 -46.58 -17.60 9.60
CA GLU A 811 -46.60 -16.67 10.74
C GLU A 811 -45.22 -16.09 11.03
N VAL A 812 -44.21 -16.96 11.16
CA VAL A 812 -42.83 -16.57 11.45
C VAL A 812 -42.24 -15.75 10.31
N LEU A 813 -42.45 -16.17 9.06
CA LEU A 813 -41.93 -15.44 7.89
C LEU A 813 -42.57 -14.07 7.73
N GLN A 814 -43.88 -13.92 7.94
CA GLN A 814 -44.56 -12.62 7.87
C GLN A 814 -44.04 -11.66 8.92
N PHE A 815 -43.76 -12.16 10.12
CA PHE A 815 -43.23 -11.36 11.20
C PHE A 815 -41.79 -10.93 10.97
N LEU A 816 -40.92 -11.84 10.54
CA LEU A 816 -39.54 -11.48 10.19
C LEU A 816 -39.50 -10.50 9.01
N LYS A 817 -40.40 -10.63 8.03
CA LYS A 817 -40.58 -9.63 6.95
C LYS A 817 -40.95 -8.26 7.51
N LYS A 818 -41.92 -8.19 8.43
CA LYS A 818 -42.36 -6.93 9.06
C LYS A 818 -41.23 -6.25 9.84
N ILE A 819 -40.36 -7.02 10.49
CA ILE A 819 -39.18 -6.50 11.19
C ILE A 819 -38.12 -6.02 10.20
N GLY A 820 -37.82 -6.84 9.18
CA GLY A 820 -36.80 -6.52 8.17
C GLY A 820 -37.12 -5.31 7.30
N SER A 821 -38.39 -4.92 7.18
CA SER A 821 -38.80 -3.70 6.46
C SER A 821 -38.74 -2.41 7.28
N SER A 822 -38.38 -2.46 8.56
CA SER A 822 -38.35 -1.29 9.43
C SER A 822 -36.93 -0.70 9.51
N GLN A 823 -36.73 0.50 8.93
CA GLN A 823 -35.48 1.29 9.02
C GLN A 823 -35.01 1.56 10.47
N LYS A 824 -35.91 1.39 11.45
CA LYS A 824 -35.65 1.59 12.87
C LYS A 824 -34.57 0.67 13.44
N TYR A 825 -34.29 -0.48 12.82
CA TYR A 825 -33.38 -1.45 13.43
C TYR A 825 -31.92 -1.36 12.95
N GLU A 826 -31.60 -0.48 11.99
CA GLU A 826 -30.24 -0.35 11.41
C GLU A 826 -29.14 -0.08 12.44
N GLY A 827 -29.41 0.76 13.44
CA GLY A 827 -28.45 1.07 14.52
C GLY A 827 -28.33 0.00 15.61
N LEU A 828 -29.26 -0.95 15.68
CA LEU A 828 -29.23 -2.06 16.66
C LEU A 828 -28.38 -3.24 16.19
N PHE A 829 -28.14 -3.37 14.88
CA PHE A 829 -27.50 -4.55 14.29
C PHE A 829 -26.03 -4.72 14.67
N SER A 830 -25.27 -3.61 14.73
CA SER A 830 -23.88 -3.65 15.20
C SER A 830 -23.80 -4.23 16.62
N ASN A 831 -24.64 -3.74 17.52
CA ASN A 831 -24.62 -4.13 18.93
C ASN A 831 -25.10 -5.57 19.18
N VAL A 832 -26.02 -6.09 18.35
CA VAL A 832 -26.49 -7.48 18.44
C VAL A 832 -25.45 -8.47 17.94
N LYS A 833 -24.69 -8.10 16.90
CA LYS A 833 -23.54 -8.88 16.47
C LYS A 833 -22.54 -9.04 17.63
N TYR A 834 -22.19 -7.93 18.30
CA TYR A 834 -21.35 -7.97 19.50
C TYR A 834 -21.93 -8.83 20.62
N HIS A 835 -23.24 -8.72 20.90
CA HIS A 835 -23.90 -9.51 21.93
C HIS A 835 -23.93 -11.02 21.62
N LEU A 836 -24.16 -11.39 20.36
CA LEU A 836 -24.09 -12.79 19.89
C LEU A 836 -22.68 -13.38 20.05
N PHE A 837 -21.64 -12.56 19.87
CA PHE A 837 -20.27 -12.97 20.14
C PHE A 837 -19.93 -13.03 21.64
N GLU A 838 -20.47 -12.11 22.46
CA GLU A 838 -20.23 -12.06 23.91
C GLU A 838 -20.94 -13.20 24.67
N THR A 839 -22.22 -13.44 24.40
CA THR A 839 -23.00 -14.57 24.97
C THR A 839 -22.52 -15.94 24.48
N ALA A 840 -21.79 -15.97 23.36
CA ALA A 840 -21.06 -17.11 22.86
C ALA A 840 -19.76 -17.42 23.63
N GLY A 841 -19.48 -16.77 24.76
CA GLY A 841 -18.20 -16.91 25.44
C GLY A 841 -17.02 -16.38 24.60
N GLY A 842 -17.31 -15.58 23.57
CA GLY A 842 -16.35 -15.00 22.66
C GLY A 842 -15.70 -13.77 23.25
N GLN A 843 -14.87 -13.94 24.28
CA GLN A 843 -13.77 -12.99 24.52
C GLN A 843 -12.75 -13.01 23.37
N THR A 844 -12.80 -13.99 22.46
CA THR A 844 -11.81 -14.20 21.40
C THR A 844 -12.26 -13.81 19.98
N ALA A 845 -13.56 -13.68 19.69
CA ALA A 845 -14.05 -13.38 18.33
C ALA A 845 -14.48 -11.91 18.12
N ALA A 846 -15.01 -11.24 19.14
CA ALA A 846 -15.40 -9.81 19.04
C ALA A 846 -14.19 -8.85 18.98
N VAL A 847 -13.00 -9.31 19.39
CA VAL A 847 -11.75 -8.56 19.32
C VAL A 847 -11.19 -8.50 17.88
N GLN A 848 -11.71 -9.34 16.97
CA GLN A 848 -11.20 -9.50 15.59
C GLN A 848 -11.79 -8.48 14.58
N GLN A 849 -12.83 -7.73 14.95
CA GLN A 849 -13.43 -6.64 14.15
C GLN A 849 -13.22 -5.28 14.84
N GLY A 850 -12.00 -5.03 15.31
CA GLY A 850 -11.60 -3.80 16.00
C GLY A 850 -11.46 -2.60 15.07
N ALA A 851 -12.57 -1.97 14.71
CA ALA A 851 -12.58 -0.60 14.20
C ALA A 851 -13.95 0.05 14.48
N PHE A 852 -14.34 0.18 15.75
CA PHE A 852 -15.37 1.15 16.15
C PHE A 852 -15.35 1.54 17.65
N PHE A 853 -14.67 0.81 18.55
CA PHE A 853 -14.79 1.03 20.00
C PHE A 853 -13.47 1.04 20.78
N GLU A 854 -12.54 1.93 20.44
CA GLU A 854 -11.44 2.29 21.35
C GLU A 854 -11.59 3.72 21.85
N SER A 855 -12.55 3.98 22.75
CA SER A 855 -12.43 5.06 23.74
C SER A 855 -13.54 5.06 24.81
N ILE A 856 -13.66 4.04 25.68
CA ILE A 856 -14.20 4.28 27.04
C ILE A 856 -13.50 3.37 28.08
N PRO A 857 -12.89 3.91 29.15
CA PRO A 857 -12.34 3.13 30.25
C PRO A 857 -13.47 2.68 31.20
N GLY A 858 -13.62 1.37 31.33
CA GLY A 858 -14.63 0.70 32.15
C GLY A 858 -14.75 -0.73 31.67
N ASN A 859 -15.11 -1.67 32.57
CA ASN A 859 -15.37 -3.07 32.24
C ASN A 859 -16.15 -3.12 30.91
N PRO A 860 -15.59 -3.65 29.80
CA PRO A 860 -16.10 -3.40 28.45
C PRO A 860 -17.54 -3.90 28.27
N SER A 861 -17.94 -4.92 29.04
CA SER A 861 -19.34 -5.30 29.15
C SER A 861 -20.18 -4.14 29.69
N LYS A 862 -19.79 -3.47 30.77
CA LYS A 862 -20.52 -2.38 31.44
C LYS A 862 -20.68 -1.10 30.59
N THR A 863 -19.68 -0.73 29.80
CA THR A 863 -19.75 0.42 28.88
C THR A 863 -20.53 0.10 27.60
N LEU A 864 -20.36 -1.10 27.05
CA LEU A 864 -21.19 -1.58 25.94
C LEU A 864 -22.64 -1.80 26.38
N TRP A 865 -22.87 -2.20 27.65
CA TRP A 865 -24.18 -2.24 28.29
C TRP A 865 -24.77 -0.85 28.46
N GLN A 866 -23.98 0.15 28.84
CA GLN A 866 -24.46 1.55 28.92
C GLN A 866 -24.77 2.14 27.55
N GLU A 867 -24.03 1.76 26.50
CA GLU A 867 -24.30 2.20 25.13
C GLU A 867 -25.48 1.45 24.49
N LEU A 868 -25.61 0.14 24.74
CA LEU A 868 -26.79 -0.65 24.38
C LEU A 868 -28.03 -0.15 25.15
N ASP A 869 -27.88 0.16 26.45
CA ASP A 869 -28.95 0.70 27.30
C ASP A 869 -29.31 2.13 26.89
N ALA A 870 -28.34 2.97 26.47
CA ALA A 870 -28.61 4.29 25.89
C ALA A 870 -29.24 4.23 24.49
N ALA A 871 -28.85 3.27 23.65
CA ALA A 871 -29.44 3.03 22.33
C ALA A 871 -30.86 2.47 22.46
N LEU A 872 -31.10 1.54 23.39
CA LEU A 872 -32.42 1.02 23.74
C LEU A 872 -33.30 2.08 24.41
N GLN A 873 -32.73 2.95 25.26
CA GLN A 873 -33.44 4.09 25.85
C GLN A 873 -33.84 5.15 24.82
N LYS A 874 -33.05 5.39 23.77
CA LYS A 874 -33.48 6.23 22.63
C LYS A 874 -34.65 5.62 21.83
N PHE A 875 -34.88 4.32 21.96
CA PHE A 875 -36.04 3.62 21.38
C PHE A 875 -37.26 3.56 22.33
N ASN A 876 -37.11 3.94 23.61
CA ASN A 876 -38.19 3.97 24.61
C ASN A 876 -39.33 4.95 24.29
N ASP A 877 -39.15 5.88 23.34
CA ASP A 877 -40.21 6.81 22.91
C ASP A 877 -41.23 6.16 21.95
N THR A 878 -41.15 4.85 21.72
CA THR A 878 -42.14 4.07 20.94
C THR A 878 -42.73 2.95 21.79
N GLU A 879 -44.07 2.79 21.76
CA GLU A 879 -44.93 1.92 22.62
C GLU A 879 -44.60 0.40 22.69
N ASP A 880 -43.42 -0.04 22.26
CA ASP A 880 -42.99 -1.43 22.17
C ASP A 880 -42.24 -1.89 23.46
N ASN A 881 -42.98 -2.05 24.57
CA ASN A 881 -42.48 -2.47 25.90
C ASN A 881 -41.62 -3.75 25.95
N TRP A 882 -41.68 -4.61 24.92
CA TRP A 882 -40.96 -5.88 24.89
C TRP A 882 -39.42 -5.72 24.75
N LEU A 883 -38.92 -4.57 24.26
CA LEU A 883 -37.48 -4.28 24.18
C LEU A 883 -36.87 -4.07 25.58
N ILE A 884 -37.65 -3.51 26.50
CA ILE A 884 -37.29 -3.28 27.91
C ILE A 884 -37.28 -4.62 28.68
N GLU A 885 -38.27 -5.46 28.47
CA GLU A 885 -38.26 -6.82 29.04
C GLU A 885 -37.20 -7.70 28.37
N ALA A 886 -36.87 -7.41 27.11
CA ALA A 886 -35.81 -8.12 26.41
C ALA A 886 -34.44 -7.81 26.95
N ARG A 887 -34.19 -6.53 27.26
CA ARG A 887 -33.06 -6.02 28.03
C ARG A 887 -32.95 -6.72 29.38
N ASP A 888 -34.04 -6.84 30.13
CA ASP A 888 -34.02 -7.39 31.50
C ASP A 888 -33.81 -8.92 31.50
N GLY A 889 -34.41 -9.66 30.56
CA GLY A 889 -34.24 -11.11 30.43
C GLY A 889 -32.86 -11.55 29.92
N VAL A 890 -32.16 -10.66 29.20
CA VAL A 890 -30.76 -10.87 28.79
C VAL A 890 -29.82 -10.49 29.94
N ALA A 891 -30.10 -9.39 30.66
CA ALA A 891 -29.35 -8.98 31.84
C ALA A 891 -29.36 -10.05 32.95
N ALA A 892 -30.50 -10.71 33.18
CA ALA A 892 -30.61 -11.80 34.17
C ALA A 892 -29.70 -13.00 33.84
N ARG A 893 -29.66 -13.45 32.57
CA ARG A 893 -28.81 -14.58 32.14
C ARG A 893 -27.33 -14.26 32.13
N CYS A 894 -26.97 -13.01 31.82
CA CYS A 894 -25.59 -12.54 31.89
C CYS A 894 -25.12 -12.44 33.36
N TYR A 895 -26.00 -12.04 34.27
CA TYR A 895 -25.71 -11.99 35.70
C TYR A 895 -25.50 -13.39 36.29
N GLU A 896 -26.35 -14.36 35.92
CA GLU A 896 -26.20 -15.79 36.30
C GLU A 896 -24.92 -16.42 35.75
N SER A 897 -24.55 -16.13 34.50
CA SER A 897 -23.32 -16.64 33.88
C SER A 897 -22.04 -16.02 34.45
N ALA A 898 -22.10 -14.78 34.93
CA ALA A 898 -20.95 -14.08 35.52
C ALA A 898 -20.72 -14.41 37.01
N HIS A 899 -21.74 -14.92 37.71
CA HIS A 899 -21.69 -15.10 39.17
C HIS A 899 -21.90 -16.55 39.64
N GLY A 900 -21.87 -17.54 38.73
CA GLY A 900 -21.81 -18.94 39.12
C GLY A 900 -22.95 -19.36 40.06
N GLY A 901 -24.20 -19.18 39.63
CA GLY A 901 -25.33 -19.93 40.17
C GLY A 901 -25.58 -19.89 41.68
N GLU A 902 -25.49 -18.74 42.35
CA GLU A 902 -26.14 -18.56 43.67
C GLU A 902 -26.86 -17.21 43.72
N ILE A 903 -28.21 -17.25 43.81
CA ILE A 903 -29.07 -16.07 43.97
C ILE A 903 -29.50 -16.00 45.44
N HIS A 904 -29.26 -14.86 46.11
CA HIS A 904 -29.98 -14.48 47.33
C HIS A 904 -30.87 -13.24 47.05
N PRO A 905 -32.19 -13.30 47.30
CA PRO A 905 -33.12 -12.25 46.89
C PRO A 905 -33.35 -11.26 48.04
N ALA A 906 -32.65 -10.13 48.05
CA ALA A 906 -33.01 -9.00 48.91
C ALA A 906 -32.36 -7.69 48.46
N ARG A 907 -32.83 -7.12 47.34
CA ARG A 907 -32.75 -5.66 47.06
C ARG A 907 -33.56 -5.30 45.81
N MET A 908 -34.88 -5.46 45.90
CA MET A 908 -35.84 -4.78 45.02
C MET A 908 -36.88 -4.10 45.89
N SER A 909 -36.55 -2.92 46.39
CA SER A 909 -37.53 -1.91 46.81
C SER A 909 -36.79 -0.65 47.23
N ALA A 910 -36.76 0.35 46.36
CA ALA A 910 -36.76 1.79 46.65
C ALA A 910 -35.96 2.55 45.58
N SER A 911 -36.66 3.08 44.58
CA SER A 911 -36.80 4.53 44.38
C SER A 911 -37.41 4.76 42.99
N GLY A 912 -38.73 4.93 42.96
CA GLY A 912 -39.38 5.69 41.91
C GLY A 912 -39.35 7.17 42.28
N SER A 913 -39.07 8.02 41.32
CA SER A 913 -39.78 9.29 41.07
C SER A 913 -39.06 10.07 39.98
N VAL A 914 -39.85 10.43 38.96
CA VAL A 914 -39.59 11.26 37.76
C VAL A 914 -38.88 10.54 36.62
#